data_AF-A0A8C9KJG2-F1
#
_entry.id   AF-A0A8C9KJG2-F1
#
_cell.length_a   1.000
_cell.length_b   1.000
_cell.length_c   1.000
_cell.angle_alpha   90.00
_cell.angle_beta   90.00
_cell.angle_gamma   90.00
#
_symmetry.space_group_name_H-M   'P 1'
#
loop_
_entity.id
_entity.type
_entity.pdbx_description
1 polymer ?
#
loop_
_entity_poly.entity_id
_entity_poly.type
_entity_poly.pdbx_seq_one_letter_code
_entity_poly.pdbx_strand_id
1 'polypeptide(L)'
;MRPVSIWQRSPWGLLLCLLCSSCLGSPSPSTAPEKRAGSQGLRFRLAGFPRKPFEGRVEIQRAGEWGTICDDDFTLQAAHILCRELGFTEATGWTHSAKYGPGTGRIWLDNLSCSGTEQSVTECASRGWGNSDCTHDEDAGVICKDQRLPGFSDSNVIEVEQHLQVEEVRLRPAVGRGRRPLPVTEGLVEVRLPDGWSQVCDKGWSAHNSHVVCGMLGFPSEKRVNTAFYRLLAQRQQHSFGLHGVACVGTEAHLSLCSLEFYRANDTTRCPGGAPAVVSCVPGPLYAASSGQRKQQQSKPQGETRVRLKGGAHPGEGRVEVLKASTWGTICDRKWDLQAASVVCRELGFGSAREALSGARMGQGMGAIHLSEVRCSGQEPSLWKCPHKNITAEDCSHSQDAGVRCNLPYTGVETKETWYWDSGNITEVVMSGVRCTGSELSLDQCAHHGTHIACKRTGTRFTAGVICSETASDLLLHSALVQETAYIEDRPLHMLYCAAEENCLARSARSANWPYGHRRLLRFSSQIHNLGRADFRPKAGRHSWVWHECHGHYHSMDIFTHYDILTPNGTKVAEGHKASFCLEDTECQEDVSKRYECANFGEQGITVGCWDLYRHDIDCQWIDITDVKPGNYILQVVINPNFEVAESDFTNNAMKCNCKYDGHRIWVHNCHIGDAFSEEANRRFERYPGQTSNQVI
;
A
#
# COMPACT_ATOMS: atom_id res chain seq x y z
N MET A 1 -8.50 -51.51 -41.91
CA MET A 1 -9.17 -52.82 -41.86
C MET A 1 -10.20 -52.82 -40.74
N ARG A 2 -11.16 -53.75 -40.73
CA ARG A 2 -12.31 -53.80 -39.79
C ARG A 2 -11.95 -54.38 -38.40
N PRO A 3 -12.76 -54.12 -37.36
CA PRO A 3 -12.54 -54.59 -35.98
C PRO A 3 -13.26 -55.93 -35.65
N VAL A 4 -12.74 -56.65 -34.63
CA VAL A 4 -13.27 -57.89 -34.00
C VAL A 4 -12.66 -58.01 -32.58
N SER A 5 -13.30 -58.48 -31.49
CA SER A 5 -14.72 -58.45 -31.05
C SER A 5 -14.84 -58.84 -29.54
N ILE A 6 -16.00 -58.52 -28.91
CA ILE A 6 -16.77 -59.31 -27.91
C ILE A 6 -16.07 -59.96 -26.70
N TRP A 7 -16.56 -59.67 -25.48
CA TRP A 7 -17.25 -60.66 -24.62
C TRP A 7 -18.34 -59.98 -23.76
N GLN A 8 -19.54 -60.54 -23.77
CA GLN A 8 -20.68 -60.15 -22.93
C GLN A 8 -20.83 -61.12 -21.75
N ARG A 9 -21.52 -60.69 -20.68
CA ARG A 9 -22.66 -61.44 -20.11
C ARG A 9 -23.57 -60.53 -19.26
N SER A 10 -24.86 -60.65 -19.54
CA SER A 10 -26.02 -60.16 -18.75
C SER A 10 -26.64 -61.42 -18.08
N PRO A 11 -27.94 -61.51 -17.67
CA PRO A 11 -28.99 -60.52 -17.34
C PRO A 11 -29.75 -60.78 -16.01
N TRP A 12 -30.94 -60.14 -15.84
CA TRP A 12 -32.05 -60.35 -14.88
C TRP A 12 -31.90 -59.71 -13.47
N GLY A 13 -32.92 -59.11 -12.85
CA GLY A 13 -34.26 -58.73 -13.35
C GLY A 13 -35.43 -59.09 -12.44
N LEU A 14 -36.00 -58.08 -11.76
CA LEU A 14 -37.38 -57.95 -11.24
C LEU A 14 -37.82 -58.71 -9.96
N LEU A 15 -38.45 -57.91 -9.08
CA LEU A 15 -39.52 -58.18 -8.09
C LEU A 15 -39.36 -59.31 -7.04
N LEU A 16 -39.43 -58.91 -5.77
CA LEU A 16 -40.60 -59.26 -4.94
C LEU A 16 -40.91 -58.15 -3.91
N CYS A 17 -42.19 -57.95 -3.60
CA CYS A 17 -42.70 -56.93 -2.67
C CYS A 17 -42.95 -57.50 -1.27
N LEU A 18 -43.18 -56.58 -0.31
CA LEU A 18 -43.78 -56.82 1.04
C LEU A 18 -42.82 -57.53 2.01
N LEU A 19 -42.57 -57.02 3.22
CA LEU A 19 -43.59 -56.73 4.24
C LEU A 19 -43.46 -55.35 4.92
N CYS A 20 -44.63 -54.75 5.20
CA CYS A 20 -44.87 -53.66 6.15
C CYS A 20 -44.50 -54.08 7.60
N SER A 21 -44.43 -53.26 8.65
CA SER A 21 -44.72 -51.83 8.95
C SER A 21 -43.68 -51.37 10.01
N SER A 22 -43.58 -50.17 10.57
CA SER A 22 -44.48 -49.01 10.73
C SER A 22 -43.66 -47.84 11.30
N CYS A 23 -44.05 -46.60 11.01
CA CYS A 23 -44.12 -45.43 11.92
C CYS A 23 -43.96 -44.12 11.13
N LEU A 24 -44.99 -43.26 11.19
CA LEU A 24 -44.93 -41.89 10.72
C LEU A 24 -44.26 -40.99 11.77
N GLY A 25 -43.55 -39.96 11.32
CA GLY A 25 -42.95 -38.96 12.21
C GLY A 25 -42.33 -37.81 11.42
N SER A 26 -43.13 -36.78 11.12
CA SER A 26 -42.65 -35.54 10.52
C SER A 26 -41.95 -34.66 11.57
N PRO A 27 -40.78 -34.07 11.28
CA PRO A 27 -40.15 -33.12 12.19
C PRO A 27 -40.93 -31.80 12.20
N SER A 28 -41.49 -31.46 13.36
CA SER A 28 -42.01 -30.12 13.67
C SER A 28 -40.86 -29.16 14.04
N PRO A 29 -41.07 -27.84 14.00
CA PRO A 29 -39.96 -26.89 14.07
C PRO A 29 -39.28 -26.88 15.45
N SER A 30 -37.95 -27.05 15.46
CA SER A 30 -37.16 -26.81 16.67
C SER A 30 -37.27 -25.34 17.06
N THR A 31 -37.59 -25.11 18.33
CA THR A 31 -37.65 -23.79 18.96
C THR A 31 -36.34 -23.03 18.83
N ALA A 32 -36.44 -21.70 18.68
CA ALA A 32 -35.29 -20.81 18.67
C ALA A 32 -34.56 -20.86 20.03
N PRO A 33 -33.22 -20.80 20.06
CA PRO A 33 -32.46 -20.73 21.30
C PRO A 33 -32.75 -19.41 22.02
N GLU A 34 -33.07 -19.53 23.31
CA GLU A 34 -33.38 -18.43 24.21
C GLU A 34 -32.11 -17.58 24.46
N LYS A 35 -32.23 -16.25 24.38
CA LYS A 35 -31.08 -15.34 24.56
C LYS A 35 -30.53 -15.43 25.99
N ARG A 36 -29.36 -16.04 26.17
CA ARG A 36 -28.54 -15.84 27.38
C ARG A 36 -27.80 -14.51 27.30
N ALA A 37 -27.83 -13.74 28.39
CA ALA A 37 -27.04 -12.53 28.55
C ALA A 37 -25.57 -12.92 28.78
N GLY A 38 -24.64 -12.32 28.00
CA GLY A 38 -23.28 -12.85 27.90
C GLY A 38 -22.18 -11.95 27.32
N SER A 39 -22.32 -10.62 27.33
CA SER A 39 -21.14 -9.74 27.45
C SER A 39 -21.55 -8.41 28.07
N GLN A 40 -20.74 -7.90 29.01
CA GLN A 40 -20.93 -6.58 29.60
C GLN A 40 -19.66 -5.75 29.46
N GLY A 41 -19.67 -4.80 28.52
CA GLY A 41 -18.93 -3.53 28.63
C GLY A 41 -17.42 -3.60 28.86
N LEU A 42 -16.73 -4.63 28.37
CA LEU A 42 -15.27 -4.62 28.30
C LEU A 42 -14.81 -3.79 27.09
N ARG A 43 -13.70 -3.06 27.23
CA ARG A 43 -12.97 -2.44 26.11
C ARG A 43 -11.54 -2.95 26.10
N PHE A 44 -10.89 -2.95 24.93
CA PHE A 44 -9.53 -3.47 24.75
C PHE A 44 -8.66 -2.45 24.03
N ARG A 45 -7.37 -2.34 24.37
CA ARG A 45 -6.40 -1.54 23.61
C ARG A 45 -5.01 -2.16 23.62
N LEU A 46 -4.21 -1.79 22.62
CA LEU A 46 -2.77 -2.00 22.61
C LEU A 46 -2.06 -0.74 23.11
N ALA A 47 -1.18 -0.91 24.10
CA ALA A 47 -0.45 0.14 24.79
C ALA A 47 1.06 -0.15 24.79
N GLY A 48 1.84 0.79 25.34
CA GLY A 48 3.29 0.66 25.48
C GLY A 48 4.11 1.27 24.34
N PHE A 49 5.44 1.15 24.45
CA PHE A 49 6.44 1.59 23.47
C PHE A 49 7.69 0.68 23.55
N PRO A 50 8.36 0.34 22.44
CA PRO A 50 7.99 0.62 21.04
C PRO A 50 6.88 -0.34 20.56
N ARG A 51 5.68 0.19 20.27
CA ARG A 51 4.53 -0.60 19.80
C ARG A 51 4.21 -0.30 18.34
N LYS A 52 3.60 -1.26 17.62
CA LYS A 52 3.03 -1.03 16.28
C LYS A 52 1.49 -0.93 16.39
N PRO A 53 0.74 -0.74 15.29
CA PRO A 53 -0.73 -0.76 15.35
C PRO A 53 -1.31 -2.13 15.73
N PHE A 54 -0.60 -3.21 15.38
CA PHE A 54 -1.00 -4.60 15.57
C PHE A 54 -0.21 -5.36 16.65
N GLU A 55 0.77 -4.74 17.31
CA GLU A 55 1.48 -5.36 18.44
C GLU A 55 1.70 -4.37 19.58
N GLY A 56 1.56 -4.82 20.82
CA GLY A 56 1.67 -3.99 22.02
C GLY A 56 1.24 -4.73 23.30
N ARG A 57 1.42 -4.09 24.46
CA ARG A 57 0.89 -4.57 25.74
C ARG A 57 -0.64 -4.53 25.69
N VAL A 58 -1.31 -5.59 26.13
CA VAL A 58 -2.78 -5.61 26.15
C VAL A 58 -3.29 -4.97 27.42
N GLU A 59 -4.23 -4.03 27.28
CA GLU A 59 -4.96 -3.45 28.40
C GLU A 59 -6.47 -3.65 28.18
N ILE A 60 -7.17 -4.02 29.26
CA ILE A 60 -8.62 -4.23 29.31
C ILE A 60 -9.23 -3.13 30.18
N GLN A 61 -10.30 -2.48 29.71
CA GLN A 61 -11.12 -1.61 30.55
C GLN A 61 -12.28 -2.40 31.15
N ARG A 62 -12.42 -2.36 32.47
CA ARG A 62 -13.55 -2.94 33.19
C ARG A 62 -13.98 -2.02 34.33
N ALA A 63 -15.29 -1.83 34.48
CA ALA A 63 -15.88 -0.91 35.47
C ALA A 63 -15.33 0.54 35.42
N GLY A 64 -14.86 0.98 34.24
CA GLY A 64 -14.24 2.30 34.02
C GLY A 64 -12.72 2.35 34.17
N GLU A 65 -12.10 1.34 34.81
CA GLU A 65 -10.66 1.27 35.06
C GLU A 65 -9.95 0.42 34.00
N TRP A 66 -8.84 0.93 33.45
CA TRP A 66 -7.93 0.15 32.61
C TRP A 66 -6.97 -0.67 33.48
N GLY A 67 -6.61 -1.85 33.01
CA GLY A 67 -5.65 -2.73 33.65
C GLY A 67 -5.06 -3.75 32.68
N THR A 68 -3.96 -4.40 33.06
CA THR A 68 -3.15 -5.26 32.20
C THR A 68 -3.49 -6.75 32.37
N ILE A 69 -2.68 -7.62 31.76
CA ILE A 69 -2.80 -9.09 31.83
C ILE A 69 -1.40 -9.62 32.15
N CYS A 70 -1.26 -10.55 33.09
CA CYS A 70 0.02 -11.22 33.37
C CYS A 70 0.39 -12.23 32.26
N ASP A 71 1.69 -12.45 32.05
CA ASP A 71 2.23 -13.41 31.08
C ASP A 71 2.34 -14.85 31.60
N ASP A 72 2.12 -15.08 32.91
CA ASP A 72 2.03 -16.43 33.50
C ASP A 72 0.92 -17.27 32.86
N ASP A 73 1.29 -18.49 32.46
CA ASP A 73 0.51 -19.44 31.62
C ASP A 73 -0.13 -18.84 30.35
N PHE A 74 0.29 -17.65 29.90
CA PHE A 74 -0.31 -16.97 28.76
C PHE A 74 -0.03 -17.73 27.45
N THR A 75 -1.08 -18.04 26.69
CA THR A 75 -0.95 -18.88 25.48
C THR A 75 -1.14 -18.11 24.18
N LEU A 76 -0.64 -18.67 23.06
CA LEU A 76 -0.92 -18.15 21.72
C LEU A 76 -2.43 -18.19 21.40
N GLN A 77 -3.18 -19.13 21.99
CA GLN A 77 -4.63 -19.19 21.89
C GLN A 77 -5.28 -17.99 22.60
N ALA A 78 -4.78 -17.61 23.79
CA ALA A 78 -5.23 -16.40 24.48
C ALA A 78 -4.91 -15.14 23.65
N ALA A 79 -3.72 -15.07 23.07
CA ALA A 79 -3.34 -14.01 22.13
C ALA A 79 -4.31 -13.93 20.94
N HIS A 80 -4.72 -15.06 20.38
CA HIS A 80 -5.65 -15.12 19.23
C HIS A 80 -7.05 -14.58 19.60
N ILE A 81 -7.58 -14.94 20.78
CA ILE A 81 -8.84 -14.38 21.29
C ILE A 81 -8.72 -12.86 21.49
N LEU A 82 -7.64 -12.39 22.12
CA LEU A 82 -7.41 -10.97 22.37
C LEU A 82 -7.22 -10.17 21.08
N CYS A 83 -6.47 -10.69 20.10
CA CYS A 83 -6.34 -10.06 18.78
C CYS A 83 -7.69 -9.93 18.06
N ARG A 84 -8.57 -10.93 18.19
CA ARG A 84 -9.93 -10.86 17.62
C ARG A 84 -10.81 -9.83 18.32
N GLU A 85 -10.77 -9.76 19.66
CA GLU A 85 -11.44 -8.73 20.47
C GLU A 85 -10.90 -7.31 20.17
N LEU A 86 -9.61 -7.20 19.83
CA LEU A 86 -8.95 -5.98 19.35
C LEU A 86 -9.26 -5.64 17.87
N GLY A 87 -9.99 -6.50 17.15
CA GLY A 87 -10.41 -6.25 15.76
C GLY A 87 -9.48 -6.78 14.66
N PHE A 88 -8.56 -7.69 14.97
CA PHE A 88 -7.68 -8.36 14.00
C PHE A 88 -8.20 -9.76 13.63
N THR A 89 -7.74 -10.31 12.52
CA THR A 89 -8.15 -11.66 12.09
C THR A 89 -7.57 -12.78 12.96
N GLU A 90 -6.32 -12.66 13.40
CA GLU A 90 -5.61 -13.67 14.20
C GLU A 90 -4.39 -13.10 14.93
N ALA A 91 -3.87 -13.83 15.92
CA ALA A 91 -2.54 -13.61 16.48
C ALA A 91 -1.45 -14.37 15.71
N THR A 92 -0.32 -13.72 15.45
CA THR A 92 0.92 -14.35 14.95
C THR A 92 1.90 -14.65 16.08
N GLY A 93 1.74 -14.02 17.26
CA GLY A 93 2.59 -14.23 18.42
C GLY A 93 2.08 -13.51 19.67
N TRP A 94 2.87 -13.60 20.73
CA TRP A 94 2.69 -12.87 21.99
C TRP A 94 4.05 -12.63 22.65
N THR A 95 4.09 -11.80 23.70
CA THR A 95 5.33 -11.33 24.32
C THR A 95 5.21 -11.27 25.83
N HIS A 96 6.18 -11.83 26.53
CA HIS A 96 6.36 -11.79 27.98
C HIS A 96 7.23 -10.60 28.43
N SER A 97 7.41 -10.48 29.75
CA SER A 97 8.37 -9.65 30.46
C SER A 97 8.28 -8.17 30.10
N ALA A 98 7.04 -7.66 30.02
CA ALA A 98 6.75 -6.24 29.76
C ALA A 98 7.51 -5.65 28.56
N LYS A 99 7.66 -6.42 27.46
CA LYS A 99 8.42 -6.02 26.25
C LYS A 99 8.09 -4.61 25.74
N TYR A 100 6.83 -4.18 25.85
CA TYR A 100 6.34 -2.87 25.43
C TYR A 100 6.36 -1.82 26.57
N GLY A 101 7.22 -2.04 27.57
CA GLY A 101 7.24 -1.36 28.84
C GLY A 101 6.18 -1.90 29.83
N PRO A 102 6.37 -1.67 31.14
CA PRO A 102 5.38 -2.00 32.16
C PRO A 102 4.13 -1.11 32.02
N GLY A 103 2.98 -1.67 32.40
CA GLY A 103 1.75 -0.94 32.64
C GLY A 103 1.71 -0.31 34.02
N THR A 104 0.50 0.13 34.42
CA THR A 104 0.26 0.75 35.71
C THR A 104 -1.16 0.45 36.20
N GLY A 105 -1.31 0.20 37.50
CA GLY A 105 -2.62 0.08 38.15
C GLY A 105 -2.93 -1.36 38.53
N ARG A 106 -3.99 -1.92 37.94
CA ARG A 106 -4.47 -3.26 38.26
C ARG A 106 -4.13 -4.25 37.16
N ILE A 107 -3.64 -5.43 37.51
CA ILE A 107 -3.57 -6.58 36.61
C ILE A 107 -4.95 -7.26 36.65
N TRP A 108 -5.65 -7.32 35.52
CA TRP A 108 -7.03 -7.81 35.43
C TRP A 108 -7.15 -9.31 35.27
N LEU A 109 -6.20 -9.96 34.58
CA LEU A 109 -6.21 -11.37 34.27
C LEU A 109 -4.82 -11.97 34.49
N ASP A 110 -4.81 -13.23 34.91
CA ASP A 110 -3.63 -13.99 35.33
C ASP A 110 -3.91 -15.50 35.12
N ASN A 111 -2.87 -16.29 34.89
CA ASN A 111 -2.91 -17.67 34.39
C ASN A 111 -3.88 -17.84 33.20
N LEU A 112 -3.80 -16.95 32.20
CA LEU A 112 -4.82 -16.83 31.15
C LEU A 112 -4.70 -17.93 30.08
N SER A 113 -5.50 -18.99 30.25
CA SER A 113 -5.50 -20.17 29.39
C SER A 113 -6.80 -20.29 28.59
N CYS A 114 -6.70 -20.10 27.27
CA CYS A 114 -7.80 -20.28 26.32
C CYS A 114 -7.57 -21.54 25.45
N SER A 115 -8.65 -22.21 25.04
CA SER A 115 -8.63 -23.30 24.05
C SER A 115 -8.52 -22.81 22.61
N GLY A 116 -8.87 -21.55 22.35
CA GLY A 116 -8.95 -20.93 21.02
C GLY A 116 -10.33 -21.04 20.36
N THR A 117 -11.33 -21.63 21.04
CA THR A 117 -12.71 -21.77 20.53
C THR A 117 -13.70 -20.82 21.20
N GLU A 118 -13.28 -20.17 22.29
CA GLU A 118 -14.01 -19.14 23.02
C GLU A 118 -14.41 -17.98 22.10
N GLN A 119 -15.53 -17.32 22.38
CA GLN A 119 -15.93 -16.10 21.68
C GLN A 119 -15.36 -14.84 22.34
N SER A 120 -15.13 -14.88 23.66
CA SER A 120 -14.57 -13.76 24.42
C SER A 120 -13.56 -14.22 25.47
N VAL A 121 -12.60 -13.36 25.83
CA VAL A 121 -11.62 -13.64 26.91
C VAL A 121 -12.29 -13.94 28.26
N THR A 122 -13.53 -13.53 28.49
CA THR A 122 -14.29 -13.85 29.71
C THR A 122 -14.64 -15.34 29.85
N GLU A 123 -14.54 -16.11 28.76
CA GLU A 123 -14.85 -17.54 28.72
C GLU A 123 -13.60 -18.42 28.97
N CYS A 124 -12.40 -17.83 28.88
CA CYS A 124 -11.15 -18.53 29.12
C CYS A 124 -10.91 -18.82 30.61
N ALA A 125 -10.14 -19.87 30.90
CA ALA A 125 -9.68 -20.14 32.25
C ALA A 125 -8.67 -19.06 32.69
N SER A 126 -8.79 -18.62 33.93
CA SER A 126 -7.90 -17.65 34.57
C SER A 126 -8.01 -17.75 36.08
N ARG A 127 -7.08 -17.11 36.81
CA ARG A 127 -7.08 -16.99 38.27
C ARG A 127 -8.24 -16.17 38.86
N GLY A 128 -9.09 -15.62 38.00
CA GLY A 128 -10.19 -14.74 38.35
C GLY A 128 -9.82 -13.27 38.24
N TRP A 129 -10.83 -12.43 37.96
CA TRP A 129 -10.60 -11.04 37.59
C TRP A 129 -10.05 -10.17 38.72
N GLY A 130 -8.93 -9.50 38.48
CA GLY A 130 -8.28 -8.61 39.44
C GLY A 130 -7.61 -9.35 40.61
N ASN A 131 -7.38 -10.66 40.46
CA ASN A 131 -6.71 -11.55 41.40
C ASN A 131 -5.45 -12.10 40.76
N SER A 132 -4.32 -11.44 41.01
CA SER A 132 -3.00 -11.80 40.49
C SER A 132 -1.94 -11.59 41.57
N ASP A 133 -0.88 -12.39 41.55
CA ASP A 133 0.35 -12.17 42.33
C ASP A 133 1.54 -11.70 41.49
N CYS A 134 1.34 -11.46 40.19
CA CYS A 134 2.32 -10.86 39.29
C CYS A 134 2.56 -9.37 39.57
N THR A 135 3.64 -8.86 38.96
CA THR A 135 4.03 -7.45 38.90
C THR A 135 3.90 -6.91 37.47
N HIS A 136 4.03 -5.59 37.27
CA HIS A 136 3.97 -5.00 35.93
C HIS A 136 5.20 -5.30 35.05
N ASP A 137 6.26 -5.91 35.60
CA ASP A 137 7.37 -6.43 34.82
C ASP A 137 6.98 -7.73 34.08
N GLU A 138 5.84 -8.34 34.43
CA GLU A 138 5.25 -9.56 33.85
C GLU A 138 4.02 -9.24 32.98
N ASP A 139 3.86 -7.99 32.53
CA ASP A 139 2.72 -7.60 31.68
C ASP A 139 2.83 -8.19 30.26
N ALA A 140 1.81 -8.95 29.86
CA ALA A 140 1.71 -9.59 28.55
C ALA A 140 1.39 -8.60 27.41
N GLY A 141 2.01 -8.87 26.26
CA GLY A 141 1.68 -8.25 24.98
C GLY A 141 1.29 -9.27 23.92
N VAL A 142 0.57 -8.83 22.89
CA VAL A 142 0.20 -9.66 21.73
C VAL A 142 0.84 -9.13 20.47
N ILE A 143 1.04 -10.00 19.50
CA ILE A 143 1.44 -9.69 18.13
C ILE A 143 0.33 -10.22 17.24
N CYS A 144 -0.52 -9.31 16.75
CA CYS A 144 -1.60 -9.63 15.83
C CYS A 144 -1.10 -9.61 14.39
N LYS A 145 -1.79 -10.34 13.52
CA LYS A 145 -1.62 -10.19 12.07
C LYS A 145 -2.06 -8.79 11.64
N ASP A 146 -1.32 -8.16 10.74
CA ASP A 146 -1.66 -6.84 10.16
C ASP A 146 -2.80 -6.95 9.13
N GLN A 147 -3.92 -7.54 9.57
CA GLN A 147 -5.15 -7.72 8.81
C GLN A 147 -6.32 -7.52 9.77
N ARG A 148 -7.11 -6.48 9.53
CA ARG A 148 -8.31 -6.16 10.32
C ARG A 148 -9.50 -7.02 9.93
N LEU A 149 -10.39 -7.26 10.88
CA LEU A 149 -11.75 -7.69 10.61
C LEU A 149 -12.50 -6.56 9.86
N PRO A 150 -13.31 -6.86 8.82
CA PRO A 150 -14.05 -5.84 8.08
C PRO A 150 -14.88 -4.93 9.00
N GLY A 151 -14.70 -3.61 8.85
CA GLY A 151 -15.43 -2.59 9.61
C GLY A 151 -14.66 -1.97 10.79
N PHE A 152 -13.56 -2.57 11.26
CA PHE A 152 -12.77 -1.97 12.34
C PHE A 152 -11.93 -0.79 11.85
N SER A 153 -11.97 0.33 12.60
CA SER A 153 -11.16 1.52 12.29
C SER A 153 -9.76 1.44 12.94
N ASP A 154 -8.71 1.68 12.15
CA ASP A 154 -7.36 1.84 12.68
C ASP A 154 -7.22 3.20 13.36
N SER A 155 -7.29 3.19 14.69
CA SER A 155 -6.96 4.33 15.56
C SER A 155 -5.88 3.92 16.56
N ASN A 156 -5.03 4.87 16.94
CA ASN A 156 -3.96 4.67 17.94
C ASN A 156 -4.48 4.40 19.36
N VAL A 157 -5.79 4.47 19.56
CA VAL A 157 -6.56 3.84 20.63
C VAL A 157 -7.64 3.02 19.93
N ILE A 158 -7.72 1.71 20.19
CA ILE A 158 -8.83 0.89 19.71
C ILE A 158 -10.02 1.16 20.63
N GLU A 159 -10.71 2.27 20.39
CA GLU A 159 -12.04 2.45 20.97
C GLU A 159 -13.00 1.56 20.19
N VAL A 160 -13.23 0.34 20.70
CA VAL A 160 -14.38 -0.49 20.29
C VAL A 160 -15.66 0.17 20.83
N GLU A 161 -16.00 1.33 20.27
CA GLU A 161 -17.35 1.86 20.35
C GLU A 161 -18.11 1.50 19.07
N GLN A 162 -19.33 1.03 19.29
CA GLN A 162 -20.32 0.59 18.30
C GLN A 162 -20.06 -0.78 17.67
N HIS A 163 -21.01 -1.69 17.88
CA HIS A 163 -21.26 -2.76 16.92
C HIS A 163 -21.54 -2.09 15.56
N LEU A 164 -20.79 -2.39 14.50
CA LEU A 164 -21.10 -1.86 13.18
C LEU A 164 -22.42 -2.44 12.67
N GLN A 165 -23.49 -1.66 12.83
CA GLN A 165 -24.84 -2.04 12.43
C GLN A 165 -25.09 -1.85 10.91
N VAL A 166 -24.21 -1.12 10.23
CA VAL A 166 -24.19 -0.94 8.78
C VAL A 166 -22.88 -1.52 8.25
N GLU A 167 -22.96 -2.60 7.47
CA GLU A 167 -21.79 -3.30 6.91
C GLU A 167 -21.28 -2.65 5.62
N GLU A 168 -22.19 -2.14 4.78
CA GLU A 168 -21.92 -1.76 3.40
C GLU A 168 -22.96 -0.73 2.94
N VAL A 169 -22.61 0.13 1.97
CA VAL A 169 -23.49 1.15 1.41
C VAL A 169 -23.34 1.16 -0.11
N ARG A 170 -24.44 1.31 -0.85
CA ARG A 170 -24.42 1.41 -2.30
C ARG A 170 -25.49 2.36 -2.85
N LEU A 171 -25.28 2.83 -4.07
CA LEU A 171 -26.29 3.51 -4.86
C LEU A 171 -26.98 2.54 -5.82
N ARG A 172 -28.29 2.37 -5.65
CA ARG A 172 -29.12 1.68 -6.63
C ARG A 172 -29.54 2.67 -7.73
N PRO A 173 -29.17 2.44 -9.01
CA PRO A 173 -29.49 3.37 -10.09
C PRO A 173 -31.01 3.49 -10.33
N ALA A 174 -31.55 4.69 -10.17
CA ALA A 174 -33.00 4.90 -10.10
C ALA A 174 -33.73 4.91 -11.47
N VAL A 175 -33.09 5.33 -12.57
CA VAL A 175 -33.79 5.57 -13.87
C VAL A 175 -33.02 5.05 -15.08
N GLY A 176 -33.55 4.05 -15.78
CA GLY A 176 -33.02 3.56 -17.07
C GLY A 176 -32.95 2.03 -17.19
N ARG A 177 -33.38 1.50 -18.34
CA ARG A 177 -33.22 0.09 -18.75
C ARG A 177 -31.97 -0.05 -19.62
N GLY A 178 -31.01 -0.90 -19.24
CA GLY A 178 -29.79 -1.19 -20.02
C GLY A 178 -28.51 -1.27 -19.17
N ARG A 179 -27.41 -1.76 -19.76
CA ARG A 179 -26.05 -1.61 -19.17
C ARG A 179 -25.70 -0.11 -19.16
N ARG A 180 -25.21 0.40 -18.03
CA ARG A 180 -24.91 1.82 -17.83
C ARG A 180 -23.41 2.05 -17.65
N PRO A 181 -22.91 3.27 -17.93
CA PRO A 181 -21.57 3.65 -17.52
C PRO A 181 -21.41 3.54 -16.00
N LEU A 182 -20.28 2.99 -15.59
CA LEU A 182 -19.77 3.00 -14.23
C LEU A 182 -18.71 4.13 -14.13
N PRO A 183 -18.45 4.69 -12.92
CA PRO A 183 -19.10 4.39 -11.65
C PRO A 183 -20.53 4.95 -11.55
N VAL A 184 -21.34 4.40 -10.64
CA VAL A 184 -22.71 4.92 -10.38
C VAL A 184 -22.61 6.20 -9.55
N THR A 185 -22.83 7.35 -10.18
CA THR A 185 -22.77 8.65 -9.50
C THR A 185 -24.10 9.12 -8.90
N GLU A 186 -25.24 8.46 -9.17
CA GLU A 186 -26.56 8.94 -8.74
C GLU A 186 -27.54 7.78 -8.55
N GLY A 187 -28.20 7.72 -7.38
CA GLY A 187 -29.12 6.63 -7.07
C GLY A 187 -29.78 6.70 -5.70
N LEU A 188 -30.65 5.73 -5.45
CA LEU A 188 -31.29 5.48 -4.15
C LEU A 188 -30.23 4.91 -3.20
N VAL A 189 -30.16 5.41 -1.97
CA VAL A 189 -29.23 4.90 -0.95
C VAL A 189 -29.77 3.59 -0.38
N GLU A 190 -29.00 2.52 -0.55
CA GLU A 190 -29.21 1.23 0.11
C GLU A 190 -28.05 0.98 1.09
N VAL A 191 -28.39 0.55 2.30
CA VAL A 191 -27.46 0.10 3.35
C VAL A 191 -27.61 -1.40 3.55
N ARG A 192 -26.52 -2.06 3.92
CA ARG A 192 -26.51 -3.47 4.30
C ARG A 192 -26.55 -3.58 5.82
N LEU A 193 -27.62 -4.18 6.32
CA LEU A 193 -27.83 -4.53 7.72
C LEU A 193 -27.71 -6.06 7.87
N PRO A 194 -27.65 -6.63 9.08
CA PRO A 194 -27.57 -8.09 9.28
C PRO A 194 -28.72 -8.87 8.60
N ASP A 195 -29.91 -8.28 8.51
CA ASP A 195 -31.08 -8.86 7.82
C ASP A 195 -31.06 -8.64 6.28
N GLY A 196 -30.00 -8.05 5.74
CA GLY A 196 -29.79 -7.79 4.32
C GLY A 196 -29.92 -6.32 3.89
N TRP A 197 -30.06 -6.12 2.57
CA TRP A 197 -30.10 -4.79 1.96
C TRP A 197 -31.43 -4.07 2.22
N SER A 198 -31.33 -2.85 2.75
CA SER A 198 -32.46 -1.98 3.08
C SER A 198 -32.24 -0.54 2.66
N GLN A 199 -33.31 0.18 2.38
CA GLN A 199 -33.29 1.60 2.00
C GLN A 199 -33.33 2.51 3.22
N VAL A 200 -32.85 3.75 3.04
CA VAL A 200 -32.88 4.81 4.07
C VAL A 200 -34.01 5.78 3.78
N CYS A 201 -34.73 6.25 4.82
CA CYS A 201 -35.81 7.22 4.67
C CYS A 201 -35.28 8.64 4.33
N ASP A 202 -35.98 9.38 3.46
CA ASP A 202 -35.61 10.76 3.08
C ASP A 202 -36.01 11.82 4.12
N LYS A 203 -36.76 11.45 5.15
CA LYS A 203 -37.17 12.35 6.23
C LYS A 203 -35.96 12.74 7.07
N GLY A 204 -35.70 14.04 7.17
CA GLY A 204 -34.52 14.59 7.83
C GLY A 204 -33.22 14.45 7.03
N TRP A 205 -33.27 13.92 5.80
CA TRP A 205 -32.06 13.70 5.01
C TRP A 205 -31.38 15.02 4.63
N SER A 206 -30.10 15.15 5.01
CA SER A 206 -29.34 16.40 4.89
C SER A 206 -28.27 16.35 3.78
N ALA A 207 -27.68 17.51 3.49
CA ALA A 207 -26.49 17.58 2.64
C ALA A 207 -25.30 16.84 3.29
N HIS A 208 -25.10 16.97 4.60
CA HIS A 208 -24.05 16.28 5.34
C HIS A 208 -24.16 14.75 5.25
N ASN A 209 -25.38 14.20 5.34
CA ASN A 209 -25.62 12.77 5.12
C ASN A 209 -25.22 12.35 3.69
N SER A 210 -25.51 13.21 2.71
CA SER A 210 -25.16 13.00 1.31
C SER A 210 -23.64 13.07 1.09
N HIS A 211 -22.94 13.97 1.80
CA HIS A 211 -21.48 14.08 1.79
C HIS A 211 -20.82 12.80 2.32
N VAL A 212 -21.24 12.30 3.49
CA VAL A 212 -20.72 11.05 4.07
C VAL A 212 -20.96 9.88 3.13
N VAL A 213 -22.17 9.73 2.58
CA VAL A 213 -22.47 8.66 1.60
C VAL A 213 -21.59 8.77 0.35
N CYS A 214 -21.41 9.98 -0.22
CA CYS A 214 -20.51 10.15 -1.35
C CYS A 214 -19.06 9.82 -1.01
N GLY A 215 -18.57 10.25 0.16
CA GLY A 215 -17.23 9.94 0.66
C GLY A 215 -16.99 8.44 0.79
N MET A 216 -17.92 7.71 1.43
CA MET A 216 -17.85 6.24 1.55
C MET A 216 -17.81 5.51 0.20
N LEU A 217 -18.47 6.09 -0.81
CA LEU A 217 -18.52 5.56 -2.19
C LEU A 217 -17.37 6.07 -3.07
N GLY A 218 -16.34 6.67 -2.47
CA GLY A 218 -15.14 7.13 -3.16
C GLY A 218 -15.25 8.44 -3.93
N PHE A 219 -16.30 9.23 -3.67
CA PHE A 219 -16.52 10.52 -4.32
C PHE A 219 -16.17 11.69 -3.40
N PRO A 220 -15.38 12.69 -3.85
CA PRO A 220 -14.93 13.80 -3.01
C PRO A 220 -16.02 14.80 -2.60
N SER A 221 -17.17 14.79 -3.30
CA SER A 221 -18.28 15.72 -3.03
C SER A 221 -19.61 15.27 -3.63
N GLU A 222 -20.68 15.86 -3.13
CA GLU A 222 -22.06 15.69 -3.53
C GLU A 222 -22.61 16.88 -4.35
N LYS A 223 -23.68 16.66 -5.09
CA LYS A 223 -24.46 17.70 -5.78
C LYS A 223 -25.94 17.58 -5.45
N ARG A 224 -26.67 18.69 -5.58
CA ARG A 224 -28.11 18.75 -5.25
C ARG A 224 -28.93 17.86 -6.20
N VAL A 225 -29.81 17.05 -5.61
CA VAL A 225 -30.72 16.12 -6.31
C VAL A 225 -32.09 16.76 -6.50
N ASN A 226 -32.74 16.54 -7.66
CA ASN A 226 -34.15 16.86 -7.85
C ASN A 226 -35.04 15.79 -7.20
N THR A 227 -35.30 15.94 -5.89
CA THR A 227 -36.06 14.96 -5.09
C THR A 227 -37.51 14.76 -5.55
N ALA A 228 -38.13 15.77 -6.18
CA ALA A 228 -39.51 15.67 -6.69
C ALA A 228 -39.65 14.59 -7.76
N PHE A 229 -38.66 14.46 -8.64
CA PHE A 229 -38.61 13.43 -9.69
C PHE A 229 -38.53 12.02 -9.09
N TYR A 230 -37.71 11.81 -8.06
CA TYR A 230 -37.56 10.51 -7.42
C TYR A 230 -38.75 10.12 -6.56
N ARG A 231 -39.44 11.08 -5.92
CA ARG A 231 -40.70 10.81 -5.21
C ARG A 231 -41.79 10.26 -6.13
N LEU A 232 -41.88 10.76 -7.37
CA LEU A 232 -42.81 10.24 -8.40
C LEU A 232 -42.44 8.81 -8.86
N LEU A 233 -41.15 8.45 -8.85
CA LEU A 233 -40.67 7.11 -9.16
C LEU A 233 -40.91 6.14 -7.99
N ALA A 234 -40.67 6.59 -6.76
CA ALA A 234 -40.87 5.82 -5.54
C ALA A 234 -42.34 5.40 -5.33
N GLN A 235 -43.30 6.26 -5.67
CA GLN A 235 -44.73 5.93 -5.64
C GLN A 235 -45.14 4.71 -6.49
N ARG A 236 -44.26 4.21 -7.37
CA ARG A 236 -44.49 3.05 -8.24
C ARG A 236 -43.73 1.80 -7.82
N GLN A 237 -43.05 1.80 -6.68
CA GLN A 237 -42.23 0.68 -6.21
C GLN A 237 -42.53 0.33 -4.76
N GLN A 238 -42.30 -0.93 -4.40
CA GLN A 238 -42.35 -1.39 -3.01
C GLN A 238 -40.98 -1.18 -2.36
N HIS A 239 -40.97 -0.59 -1.17
CA HIS A 239 -39.76 -0.13 -0.49
C HIS A 239 -39.56 -0.88 0.84
N SER A 240 -38.34 -1.38 1.06
CA SER A 240 -37.93 -1.95 2.33
C SER A 240 -37.03 -0.96 3.04
N PHE A 241 -37.52 -0.32 4.10
CA PHE A 241 -36.74 0.63 4.89
C PHE A 241 -36.13 -0.05 6.12
N GLY A 242 -34.83 0.19 6.36
CA GLY A 242 -34.10 -0.32 7.52
C GLY A 242 -33.76 0.77 8.54
N LEU A 243 -33.39 1.95 8.04
CA LEU A 243 -33.06 3.15 8.84
C LEU A 243 -34.22 4.15 8.82
N HIS A 244 -34.61 4.60 10.02
CA HIS A 244 -35.60 5.65 10.25
C HIS A 244 -35.02 7.04 10.02
N GLY A 245 -33.87 7.31 10.65
CA GLY A 245 -33.22 8.61 10.66
C GLY A 245 -31.71 8.44 10.58
N VAL A 246 -31.06 9.41 9.94
CA VAL A 246 -29.61 9.53 9.84
C VAL A 246 -29.28 11.00 10.05
N ALA A 247 -28.39 11.30 11.00
CA ALA A 247 -27.90 12.65 11.25
C ALA A 247 -26.37 12.63 11.34
N CYS A 248 -25.72 13.05 10.25
CA CYS A 248 -24.27 13.24 10.17
C CYS A 248 -23.90 14.73 10.33
N VAL A 249 -22.72 14.98 10.88
CA VAL A 249 -22.03 16.29 10.90
C VAL A 249 -21.46 16.63 9.52
N GLY A 250 -21.09 15.63 8.73
CA GLY A 250 -20.51 15.77 7.39
C GLY A 250 -18.99 15.60 7.35
N THR A 251 -18.38 15.12 8.44
CA THR A 251 -16.93 14.85 8.54
C THR A 251 -16.62 13.39 8.88
N GLU A 252 -17.66 12.59 9.12
CA GLU A 252 -17.58 11.17 9.36
C GLU A 252 -17.08 10.42 8.12
N ALA A 253 -16.12 9.53 8.30
CA ALA A 253 -15.62 8.68 7.21
C ALA A 253 -16.60 7.57 6.81
N HIS A 254 -17.52 7.20 7.72
CA HIS A 254 -18.47 6.08 7.57
C HIS A 254 -19.82 6.40 8.24
N LEU A 255 -20.92 5.89 7.67
CA LEU A 255 -22.29 6.16 8.13
C LEU A 255 -22.58 5.64 9.55
N SER A 256 -21.86 4.61 10.03
CA SER A 256 -22.00 4.10 11.40
C SER A 256 -21.61 5.13 12.46
N LEU A 257 -20.69 6.05 12.13
CA LEU A 257 -20.22 7.11 13.04
C LEU A 257 -21.24 8.26 13.17
N CYS A 258 -22.24 8.32 12.28
CA CYS A 258 -23.35 9.27 12.38
C CYS A 258 -24.37 8.83 13.44
N SER A 259 -25.24 9.74 13.88
CA SER A 259 -26.38 9.34 14.71
C SER A 259 -27.42 8.61 13.85
N LEU A 260 -27.62 7.32 14.14
CA LEU A 260 -28.53 6.43 13.41
C LEU A 260 -29.76 6.06 14.25
N GLU A 261 -30.95 6.16 13.66
CA GLU A 261 -32.21 5.71 14.24
C GLU A 261 -32.78 4.55 13.42
N PHE A 262 -33.14 3.45 14.08
CA PHE A 262 -33.65 2.23 13.45
C PHE A 262 -35.14 2.03 13.75
N TYR A 263 -35.87 1.42 12.81
CA TYR A 263 -37.25 0.98 13.05
C TYR A 263 -37.28 -0.17 14.05
N ARG A 264 -38.26 -0.15 14.95
CA ARG A 264 -38.53 -1.25 15.90
C ARG A 264 -39.34 -2.35 15.21
N ALA A 265 -39.23 -3.57 15.70
CA ALA A 265 -39.98 -4.72 15.18
C ALA A 265 -41.51 -4.52 15.21
N ASN A 266 -42.01 -3.64 16.09
CA ASN A 266 -43.43 -3.33 16.28
C ASN A 266 -43.93 -2.18 15.38
N ASP A 267 -43.06 -1.56 14.56
CA ASP A 267 -43.44 -0.41 13.72
C ASP A 267 -44.25 -0.88 12.50
N THR A 268 -45.56 -0.64 12.55
CA THR A 268 -46.53 -1.06 11.51
C THR A 268 -46.42 -0.29 10.20
N THR A 269 -45.77 0.87 10.20
CA THR A 269 -45.48 1.66 8.99
C THR A 269 -44.05 2.17 9.02
N ARG A 270 -43.28 1.93 7.95
CA ARG A 270 -41.92 2.43 7.80
C ARG A 270 -41.90 3.61 6.83
N CYS A 271 -41.15 4.66 7.16
CA CYS A 271 -41.03 5.93 6.44
C CYS A 271 -42.39 6.56 6.05
N PRO A 272 -43.34 6.75 7.00
CA PRO A 272 -44.70 7.22 6.68
C PRO A 272 -44.69 8.61 6.06
N GLY A 273 -45.10 8.71 4.79
CA GLY A 273 -45.09 9.97 4.02
C GLY A 273 -43.69 10.47 3.61
N GLY A 274 -42.67 9.63 3.70
CA GLY A 274 -41.37 9.86 3.08
C GLY A 274 -41.17 9.00 1.82
N ALA A 275 -39.98 9.08 1.25
CA ALA A 275 -39.48 8.26 0.14
C ALA A 275 -38.07 7.74 0.47
N PRO A 276 -37.44 6.88 -0.35
CA PRO A 276 -36.04 6.55 -0.17
C PRO A 276 -35.14 7.76 -0.41
N ALA A 277 -34.10 7.89 0.42
CA ALA A 277 -33.05 8.88 0.25
C ALA A 277 -32.35 8.69 -1.11
N VAL A 278 -32.05 9.80 -1.78
CA VAL A 278 -31.35 9.83 -3.07
C VAL A 278 -30.16 10.75 -2.97
N VAL A 279 -29.00 10.25 -3.38
CA VAL A 279 -27.74 10.97 -3.38
C VAL A 279 -27.20 11.04 -4.81
N SER A 280 -26.50 12.12 -5.11
CA SER A 280 -25.80 12.32 -6.37
C SER A 280 -24.43 12.90 -6.09
N CYS A 281 -23.40 12.21 -6.55
CA CYS A 281 -22.00 12.47 -6.26
C CYS A 281 -21.27 13.04 -7.48
N VAL A 282 -20.14 13.68 -7.22
CA VAL A 282 -19.25 14.24 -8.24
C VAL A 282 -18.02 13.32 -8.34
N PRO A 283 -17.72 12.70 -9.50
CA PRO A 283 -16.51 11.92 -9.68
C PRO A 283 -15.27 12.82 -9.61
N GLY A 284 -14.22 12.33 -8.94
CA GLY A 284 -12.90 12.95 -8.98
C GLY A 284 -12.24 12.85 -10.36
N PRO A 285 -11.10 13.53 -10.57
CA PRO A 285 -10.46 13.64 -11.89
C PRO A 285 -10.17 12.28 -12.56
N LEU A 286 -9.77 11.26 -11.79
CA LEU A 286 -9.47 9.91 -12.28
C LEU A 286 -10.72 9.13 -12.75
N TYR A 287 -11.90 9.49 -12.24
CA TYR A 287 -13.16 8.78 -12.50
C TYR A 287 -14.17 9.62 -13.31
N ALA A 288 -13.77 10.83 -13.71
CA ALA A 288 -14.58 11.72 -14.53
C ALA A 288 -14.64 11.18 -15.97
N ALA A 289 -15.82 10.69 -16.38
CA ALA A 289 -16.02 10.18 -17.73
C ALA A 289 -15.63 11.22 -18.80
N SER A 290 -14.87 10.79 -19.81
CA SER A 290 -14.54 11.56 -21.01
C SER A 290 -15.80 11.81 -21.86
N SER A 291 -16.67 12.68 -21.36
CA SER A 291 -17.75 13.25 -22.17
C SER A 291 -17.11 14.09 -23.29
N GLY A 292 -17.63 13.95 -24.51
CA GLY A 292 -17.06 14.49 -25.75
C GLY A 292 -17.10 16.03 -25.89
N GLN A 293 -16.90 16.78 -24.81
CA GLN A 293 -16.79 18.22 -24.79
C GLN A 293 -15.39 18.68 -24.33
N ARG A 294 -14.40 18.48 -25.21
CA ARG A 294 -13.23 19.38 -25.27
C ARG A 294 -13.68 20.76 -25.77
N LYS A 295 -14.48 21.47 -24.98
CA LYS A 295 -14.80 22.90 -25.16
C LYS A 295 -14.73 23.61 -23.81
N GLN A 296 -13.63 24.33 -23.63
CA GLN A 296 -13.50 25.44 -22.68
C GLN A 296 -13.91 25.17 -21.21
N GLN A 297 -13.59 23.99 -20.69
CA GLN A 297 -12.87 24.00 -19.42
C GLN A 297 -11.39 24.17 -19.74
N GLN A 298 -11.03 25.43 -20.00
CA GLN A 298 -9.65 25.87 -19.93
C GLN A 298 -9.12 25.39 -18.59
N SER A 299 -8.02 24.63 -18.60
CA SER A 299 -7.34 24.22 -17.38
C SER A 299 -6.99 25.50 -16.62
N LYS A 300 -7.77 25.82 -15.59
CA LYS A 300 -7.25 26.62 -14.49
C LYS A 300 -5.95 25.91 -14.10
N PRO A 301 -4.82 26.62 -13.98
CA PRO A 301 -3.66 26.00 -13.38
C PRO A 301 -4.12 25.52 -11.99
N GLN A 302 -4.24 24.21 -11.82
CA GLN A 302 -4.31 23.66 -10.48
C GLN A 302 -3.02 24.12 -9.82
N GLY A 303 -3.15 24.91 -8.75
CA GLY A 303 -1.99 25.28 -7.95
C GLY A 303 -1.27 23.99 -7.57
N GLU A 304 0.05 24.00 -7.71
CA GLU A 304 0.93 22.85 -7.53
C GLU A 304 0.43 21.91 -6.42
N THR A 305 0.11 20.67 -6.77
CA THR A 305 -0.49 19.71 -5.83
C THR A 305 0.45 19.51 -4.65
N ARG A 306 0.03 19.87 -3.44
CA ARG A 306 0.90 19.95 -2.26
C ARG A 306 0.92 18.69 -1.40
N VAL A 307 0.26 17.63 -1.87
CA VAL A 307 0.12 16.31 -1.24
C VAL A 307 0.18 15.25 -2.35
N ARG A 308 0.86 14.12 -2.11
CA ARG A 308 0.90 12.95 -3.01
C ARG A 308 0.92 11.65 -2.20
N LEU A 309 0.63 10.53 -2.86
CA LEU A 309 0.73 9.17 -2.29
C LEU A 309 1.81 8.37 -3.05
N LYS A 310 2.63 7.60 -2.32
CA LYS A 310 3.68 6.71 -2.85
C LYS A 310 3.63 5.31 -2.22
N GLY A 311 4.19 4.29 -2.86
CA GLY A 311 4.33 2.91 -2.31
C GLY A 311 3.04 2.06 -2.20
N GLY A 312 1.88 2.62 -2.58
CA GLY A 312 0.60 1.92 -2.69
C GLY A 312 0.52 1.07 -3.96
N ALA A 313 -0.17 -0.08 -3.90
CA ALA A 313 -0.40 -0.93 -5.07
C ALA A 313 -1.62 -0.49 -5.89
N HIS A 314 -2.54 0.26 -5.27
CA HIS A 314 -3.77 0.76 -5.89
C HIS A 314 -3.85 2.30 -5.88
N PRO A 315 -4.64 2.91 -6.79
CA PRO A 315 -4.97 4.33 -6.73
C PRO A 315 -5.59 4.69 -5.37
N GLY A 316 -5.21 5.83 -4.80
CA GLY A 316 -5.78 6.29 -3.54
C GLY A 316 -5.27 5.55 -2.30
N GLU A 317 -4.23 4.73 -2.40
CA GLU A 317 -3.45 4.29 -1.23
C GLU A 317 -1.97 4.64 -1.35
N GLY A 318 -1.29 4.72 -0.21
CA GLY A 318 0.15 4.99 -0.13
C GLY A 318 0.57 5.79 1.10
N ARG A 319 1.88 5.97 1.25
CA ARG A 319 2.52 6.89 2.19
C ARG A 319 2.19 8.32 1.80
N VAL A 320 1.80 9.15 2.77
CA VAL A 320 1.43 10.55 2.53
C VAL A 320 2.68 11.41 2.52
N GLU A 321 2.94 12.05 1.39
CA GLU A 321 4.03 13.01 1.22
C GLU A 321 3.48 14.39 0.88
N VAL A 322 4.13 15.44 1.38
CA VAL A 322 3.68 16.82 1.27
C VAL A 322 4.79 17.75 0.78
N LEU A 323 4.42 18.81 0.06
CA LEU A 323 5.37 19.75 -0.53
C LEU A 323 5.57 21.00 0.35
N LYS A 324 6.79 21.18 0.86
CA LYS A 324 7.20 22.31 1.71
C LYS A 324 8.48 22.92 1.14
N ALA A 325 8.51 24.24 0.92
CA ALA A 325 9.70 24.95 0.40
C ALA A 325 10.35 24.26 -0.83
N SER A 326 9.53 23.81 -1.78
CA SER A 326 9.95 23.08 -3.00
C SER A 326 10.56 21.69 -2.81
N THR A 327 10.59 21.13 -1.58
CA THR A 327 10.98 19.75 -1.31
C THR A 327 9.79 18.90 -0.85
N TRP A 328 9.72 17.67 -1.33
CA TRP A 328 8.82 16.64 -0.81
C TRP A 328 9.36 16.10 0.51
N GLY A 329 8.45 15.62 1.35
CA GLY A 329 8.77 15.01 2.63
C GLY A 329 7.54 14.41 3.28
N THR A 330 7.74 13.52 4.24
CA THR A 330 6.69 12.67 4.81
C THR A 330 5.97 13.34 5.99
N ILE A 331 5.01 12.62 6.56
CA ILE A 331 4.26 13.02 7.75
C ILE A 331 4.47 11.95 8.83
N CYS A 332 4.81 12.36 10.05
CA CYS A 332 4.87 11.43 11.18
C CYS A 332 3.46 11.04 11.68
N ASP A 333 3.25 9.75 11.93
CA ASP A 333 1.99 9.13 12.33
C ASP A 333 1.46 9.51 13.72
N ARG A 334 2.22 10.28 14.50
CA ARG A 334 1.81 10.77 15.82
C ARG A 334 0.52 11.59 15.71
N LYS A 335 -0.56 11.06 16.29
CA LYS A 335 -1.94 11.60 16.21
C LYS A 335 -2.52 11.64 14.78
N TRP A 336 -1.94 10.88 13.85
CA TRP A 336 -2.60 10.61 12.57
C TRP A 336 -3.87 9.80 12.81
N ASP A 337 -4.97 10.23 12.18
CA ASP A 337 -6.30 9.65 12.37
C ASP A 337 -7.10 9.63 11.06
N LEU A 338 -8.28 9.00 11.11
CA LEU A 338 -9.16 8.82 9.97
C LEU A 338 -9.76 10.13 9.42
N GLN A 339 -9.82 11.19 10.23
CA GLN A 339 -10.29 12.51 9.78
C GLN A 339 -9.20 13.21 8.96
N ALA A 340 -7.95 13.18 9.44
CA ALA A 340 -6.80 13.71 8.71
C ALA A 340 -6.55 12.95 7.40
N ALA A 341 -6.64 11.62 7.44
CA ALA A 341 -6.60 10.79 6.25
C ALA A 341 -7.75 11.11 5.26
N SER A 342 -8.96 11.37 5.75
CA SER A 342 -10.10 11.74 4.89
C SER A 342 -9.93 13.10 4.20
N VAL A 343 -9.26 14.06 4.85
CA VAL A 343 -8.87 15.33 4.21
C VAL A 343 -7.91 15.08 3.05
N VAL A 344 -6.92 14.19 3.21
CA VAL A 344 -6.00 13.81 2.11
C VAL A 344 -6.75 13.16 0.95
N CYS A 345 -7.60 12.17 1.23
CA CYS A 345 -8.37 11.49 0.19
C CYS A 345 -9.21 12.46 -0.63
N ARG A 346 -9.93 13.38 0.04
CA ARG A 346 -10.76 14.38 -0.62
C ARG A 346 -9.94 15.45 -1.37
N GLU A 347 -8.80 15.88 -0.84
CA GLU A 347 -7.86 16.80 -1.51
C GLU A 347 -7.33 16.20 -2.83
N LEU A 348 -7.07 14.90 -2.85
CA LEU A 348 -6.63 14.15 -4.04
C LEU A 348 -7.78 13.76 -4.99
N GLY A 349 -9.04 14.03 -4.62
CA GLY A 349 -10.22 13.74 -5.43
C GLY A 349 -10.80 12.33 -5.29
N PHE A 350 -10.42 11.59 -4.25
CA PHE A 350 -11.08 10.36 -3.80
C PHE A 350 -12.19 10.67 -2.78
N GLY A 351 -12.78 9.65 -2.17
CA GLY A 351 -13.80 9.81 -1.14
C GLY A 351 -13.24 10.13 0.25
N SER A 352 -13.89 9.59 1.29
CA SER A 352 -13.33 9.52 2.64
C SER A 352 -12.18 8.51 2.70
N ALA A 353 -11.37 8.59 3.76
CA ALA A 353 -10.43 7.53 4.05
C ALA A 353 -11.18 6.28 4.54
N ARG A 354 -10.74 5.13 4.06
CA ARG A 354 -11.09 3.81 4.58
C ARG A 354 -10.21 3.47 5.78
N GLU A 355 -8.91 3.71 5.66
CA GLU A 355 -7.90 3.40 6.68
C GLU A 355 -6.90 4.56 6.81
N ALA A 356 -6.57 4.95 8.04
CA ALA A 356 -5.45 5.81 8.37
C ALA A 356 -4.28 4.92 8.82
N LEU A 357 -3.20 4.91 8.04
CA LEU A 357 -2.07 4.00 8.26
C LEU A 357 -0.92 4.71 8.98
N SER A 358 -0.20 3.94 9.76
CA SER A 358 0.88 4.32 10.66
C SER A 358 1.92 3.21 10.68
N GLY A 359 3.11 3.47 11.24
CA GLY A 359 4.20 2.51 11.29
C GLY A 359 4.78 2.19 9.91
N ALA A 360 4.82 3.17 8.98
CA ALA A 360 5.32 3.02 7.61
C ALA A 360 4.72 1.84 6.81
N ARG A 361 3.47 1.43 7.10
CA ARG A 361 2.77 0.32 6.42
C ARG A 361 2.56 0.48 4.91
N MET A 362 2.96 1.63 4.33
CA MET A 362 2.99 1.90 2.90
C MET A 362 4.42 2.09 2.35
N GLY A 363 5.42 1.52 3.04
CA GLY A 363 6.84 1.71 2.76
C GLY A 363 7.38 2.97 3.44
N GLN A 364 8.67 2.98 3.77
CA GLN A 364 9.34 4.13 4.38
C GLN A 364 9.73 5.18 3.33
N GLY A 365 9.63 6.46 3.70
CA GLY A 365 10.22 7.54 2.91
C GLY A 365 11.71 7.73 3.22
N MET A 366 12.29 8.75 2.59
CA MET A 366 13.67 9.17 2.83
C MET A 366 13.77 10.70 2.83
N GLY A 367 14.65 11.25 3.69
CA GLY A 367 14.96 12.67 3.74
C GLY A 367 14.19 13.41 4.82
N ALA A 368 13.36 14.38 4.43
CA ALA A 368 12.68 15.26 5.38
C ALA A 368 11.32 14.71 5.81
N ILE A 369 11.05 14.70 7.11
CA ILE A 369 9.68 14.65 7.64
C ILE A 369 9.22 16.11 7.80
N HIS A 370 8.06 16.48 7.26
CA HIS A 370 7.63 17.89 7.20
C HIS A 370 6.62 18.29 8.27
N LEU A 371 5.83 17.32 8.75
CA LEU A 371 4.66 17.51 9.62
C LEU A 371 4.60 16.42 10.71
N SER A 372 4.11 16.78 11.89
CA SER A 372 3.73 15.85 12.98
C SER A 372 2.50 16.39 13.71
N GLU A 373 1.78 15.53 14.45
CA GLU A 373 0.56 15.91 15.19
C GLU A 373 -0.47 16.65 14.33
N VAL A 374 -0.69 16.16 13.10
CA VAL A 374 -1.74 16.69 12.21
C VAL A 374 -3.11 16.35 12.78
N ARG A 375 -3.90 17.37 13.08
CA ARG A 375 -5.24 17.24 13.68
C ARG A 375 -6.24 18.01 12.83
N CYS A 376 -6.97 17.30 11.98
CA CYS A 376 -8.03 17.88 11.16
C CYS A 376 -9.38 17.85 11.89
N SER A 377 -10.27 18.77 11.54
CA SER A 377 -11.70 18.72 11.86
C SER A 377 -12.50 17.90 10.86
N GLY A 378 -11.92 17.60 9.70
CA GLY A 378 -12.53 16.89 8.58
C GLY A 378 -13.22 17.83 7.58
N GLN A 379 -13.32 19.13 7.84
CA GLN A 379 -13.88 20.13 6.91
C GLN A 379 -12.80 20.83 6.07
N GLU A 380 -11.52 20.60 6.34
CA GLU A 380 -10.43 21.28 5.66
C GLU A 380 -10.38 20.94 4.16
N PRO A 381 -10.13 21.92 3.28
CA PRO A 381 -10.01 21.68 1.84
C PRO A 381 -8.63 21.15 1.43
N SER A 382 -7.67 21.12 2.36
CA SER A 382 -6.30 20.65 2.15
C SER A 382 -5.66 20.35 3.50
N LEU A 383 -4.79 19.34 3.57
CA LEU A 383 -4.09 18.93 4.78
C LEU A 383 -3.28 20.07 5.41
N TRP A 384 -2.73 20.97 4.58
CA TRP A 384 -2.01 22.17 4.98
C TRP A 384 -2.87 23.21 5.72
N LYS A 385 -4.19 23.02 5.80
CA LYS A 385 -5.12 23.84 6.59
C LYS A 385 -5.46 23.24 7.95
N CYS A 386 -5.14 21.97 8.20
CA CYS A 386 -5.30 21.38 9.52
C CYS A 386 -4.23 21.91 10.47
N PRO A 387 -4.56 22.16 11.75
CA PRO A 387 -3.58 22.28 12.83
C PRO A 387 -2.52 21.16 12.79
N HIS A 388 -1.25 21.53 12.85
CA HIS A 388 -0.11 20.61 12.83
C HIS A 388 1.09 21.24 13.56
N LYS A 389 2.07 20.40 13.93
CA LYS A 389 3.38 20.86 14.40
C LYS A 389 4.42 20.76 13.28
N ASN A 390 5.38 21.68 13.29
CA ASN A 390 6.68 21.45 12.66
C ASN A 390 7.45 20.45 13.52
N ILE A 391 8.25 19.60 12.88
CA ILE A 391 9.01 18.53 13.51
C ILE A 391 10.49 18.89 13.63
N THR A 392 11.17 18.38 14.65
CA THR A 392 12.64 18.38 14.77
C THR A 392 13.18 16.97 14.50
N ALA A 393 14.47 16.84 14.16
CA ALA A 393 15.04 15.55 13.74
C ALA A 393 14.99 14.45 14.82
N GLU A 394 14.78 14.83 16.09
CA GLU A 394 14.73 13.92 17.25
C GLU A 394 13.28 13.45 17.55
N ASP A 395 12.26 14.03 16.89
CA ASP A 395 10.86 13.75 17.23
C ASP A 395 10.31 12.47 16.60
N CYS A 396 10.61 12.14 15.34
CA CYS A 396 10.15 10.92 14.68
C CYS A 396 11.17 10.43 13.65
N SER A 397 11.18 9.13 13.36
CA SER A 397 11.92 8.51 12.26
C SER A 397 10.99 8.03 11.14
N HIS A 398 11.55 7.63 10.00
CA HIS A 398 10.76 7.16 8.85
C HIS A 398 9.97 5.87 9.09
N SER A 399 10.31 5.07 10.12
CA SER A 399 9.47 3.92 10.53
C SER A 399 8.10 4.36 11.08
N GLN A 400 7.90 5.66 11.31
CA GLN A 400 6.64 6.30 11.72
C GLN A 400 5.95 7.07 10.58
N ASP A 401 6.32 6.84 9.33
CA ASP A 401 5.68 7.54 8.21
C ASP A 401 4.19 7.15 8.09
N ALA A 402 3.34 8.18 8.00
CA ALA A 402 1.90 8.05 7.88
C ALA A 402 1.49 7.66 6.45
N GLY A 403 0.44 6.84 6.35
CA GLY A 403 -0.17 6.43 5.09
C GLY A 403 -1.69 6.52 5.12
N VAL A 404 -2.32 6.19 4.00
CA VAL A 404 -3.78 6.17 3.86
C VAL A 404 -4.22 5.11 2.87
N ARG A 405 -5.44 4.60 3.05
CA ARG A 405 -6.25 4.02 1.97
C ARG A 405 -7.54 4.80 1.84
N CYS A 406 -7.85 5.26 0.63
CA CYS A 406 -9.08 5.98 0.32
C CYS A 406 -10.18 5.03 -0.15
N ASN A 407 -11.44 5.41 0.08
CA ASN A 407 -12.56 4.80 -0.62
C ASN A 407 -12.50 5.21 -2.11
N LEU A 408 -12.80 4.27 -3.01
CA LEU A 408 -12.79 4.45 -4.47
C LEU A 408 -14.18 4.19 -5.06
N PRO A 409 -14.57 4.87 -6.15
CA PRO A 409 -15.83 4.60 -6.84
C PRO A 409 -15.82 3.22 -7.51
N TYR A 410 -16.82 2.39 -7.21
CA TYR A 410 -16.97 1.08 -7.84
C TYR A 410 -17.08 1.20 -9.38
N THR A 411 -16.02 0.77 -10.07
CA THR A 411 -15.89 0.81 -11.53
C THR A 411 -16.37 -0.47 -12.22
N GLY A 412 -16.57 -1.56 -11.47
CA GLY A 412 -16.86 -2.89 -12.01
C GLY A 412 -15.66 -3.57 -12.71
N VAL A 413 -14.46 -3.01 -12.58
CA VAL A 413 -13.20 -3.66 -12.96
C VAL A 413 -12.75 -4.61 -11.84
N GLU A 414 -12.87 -4.16 -10.59
CA GLU A 414 -12.49 -4.88 -9.35
C GLU A 414 -13.11 -6.28 -9.20
N THR A 415 -14.32 -6.50 -9.74
CA THR A 415 -15.07 -7.76 -9.63
C THR A 415 -14.92 -8.69 -10.83
N LYS A 416 -14.06 -8.35 -11.81
CA LYS A 416 -13.66 -9.30 -12.84
C LYS A 416 -12.47 -10.11 -12.34
N GLU A 417 -12.74 -11.33 -11.90
CA GLU A 417 -11.69 -12.33 -11.70
C GLU A 417 -10.87 -12.44 -13.00
N THR A 418 -9.61 -11.98 -12.96
CA THR A 418 -8.63 -12.28 -13.99
C THR A 418 -8.21 -13.72 -13.83
N TRP A 419 -8.91 -14.61 -14.53
CA TRP A 419 -8.66 -16.05 -14.54
C TRP A 419 -7.19 -16.35 -14.86
N TYR A 420 -6.52 -17.02 -13.91
CA TYR A 420 -5.23 -17.65 -14.18
C TYR A 420 -5.46 -18.85 -15.09
N TRP A 421 -5.06 -18.73 -16.35
CA TRP A 421 -5.16 -19.82 -17.31
C TRP A 421 -3.99 -20.78 -17.11
N ASP A 422 -4.29 -22.03 -16.77
CA ASP A 422 -3.37 -23.10 -17.14
C ASP A 422 -3.32 -23.20 -18.67
N SER A 423 -2.12 -23.44 -19.17
CA SER A 423 -1.58 -23.28 -20.52
C SER A 423 -2.26 -24.06 -21.66
N GLY A 424 -3.40 -24.70 -21.41
CA GLY A 424 -3.97 -25.74 -22.27
C GLY A 424 -4.84 -25.30 -23.45
N ASN A 425 -5.54 -24.16 -23.39
CA ASN A 425 -6.52 -23.82 -24.45
C ASN A 425 -6.81 -22.32 -24.62
N ILE A 426 -5.91 -21.59 -25.27
CA ILE A 426 -6.10 -20.17 -25.63
C ILE A 426 -6.77 -20.09 -27.01
N THR A 427 -8.02 -19.65 -27.04
CA THR A 427 -8.87 -19.68 -28.24
C THR A 427 -8.88 -18.37 -29.05
N GLU A 428 -8.66 -17.21 -28.43
CA GLU A 428 -8.74 -15.90 -29.09
C GLU A 428 -7.83 -14.85 -28.44
N VAL A 429 -7.18 -14.00 -29.25
CA VAL A 429 -6.36 -12.86 -28.77
C VAL A 429 -7.22 -11.61 -28.76
N VAL A 430 -7.64 -11.17 -27.57
CA VAL A 430 -8.62 -10.07 -27.39
C VAL A 430 -8.02 -8.66 -27.38
N MET A 431 -6.70 -8.52 -27.25
CA MET A 431 -6.00 -7.23 -27.28
C MET A 431 -4.55 -7.43 -27.74
N SER A 432 -3.95 -6.43 -28.40
CA SER A 432 -2.53 -6.49 -28.81
C SER A 432 -1.90 -5.10 -28.92
N GLY A 433 -0.57 -5.03 -28.86
CA GLY A 433 0.17 -3.77 -29.01
C GLY A 433 -0.02 -2.79 -27.85
N VAL A 434 -0.42 -3.27 -26.68
CA VAL A 434 -0.72 -2.46 -25.50
C VAL A 434 0.54 -1.73 -25.03
N ARG A 435 0.40 -0.42 -24.80
CA ARG A 435 1.42 0.50 -24.28
C ARG A 435 0.75 1.43 -23.28
N CYS A 436 0.96 1.15 -22.01
CA CYS A 436 0.49 1.96 -20.89
C CYS A 436 1.58 2.95 -20.47
N THR A 437 1.18 4.06 -19.85
CA THR A 437 2.06 4.96 -19.09
C THR A 437 2.27 4.48 -17.65
N GLY A 438 1.40 3.62 -17.14
CA GLY A 438 1.38 3.11 -15.76
C GLY A 438 0.40 3.87 -14.85
N SER A 439 -0.27 4.90 -15.36
CA SER A 439 -1.27 5.69 -14.63
C SER A 439 -2.72 5.34 -14.99
N GLU A 440 -2.91 4.48 -15.99
CA GLU A 440 -4.20 4.01 -16.46
C GLU A 440 -4.88 3.07 -15.45
N LEU A 441 -6.19 3.22 -15.25
CA LEU A 441 -6.96 2.33 -14.36
C LEU A 441 -7.22 0.94 -14.96
N SER A 442 -7.06 0.78 -16.28
CA SER A 442 -7.36 -0.45 -17.01
C SER A 442 -6.72 -0.46 -18.41
N LEU A 443 -6.45 -1.65 -18.95
CA LEU A 443 -5.70 -1.82 -20.22
C LEU A 443 -6.40 -1.23 -21.47
N ASP A 444 -7.72 -1.01 -21.41
CA ASP A 444 -8.50 -0.34 -22.46
C ASP A 444 -8.29 1.19 -22.51
N GLN A 445 -7.69 1.77 -21.47
CA GLN A 445 -7.27 3.18 -21.46
C GLN A 445 -5.87 3.37 -22.04
N CYS A 446 -5.06 2.32 -22.07
CA CYS A 446 -3.72 2.33 -22.64
C CYS A 446 -3.77 2.43 -24.18
N ALA A 447 -2.68 2.89 -24.80
CA ALA A 447 -2.58 2.86 -26.26
C ALA A 447 -2.48 1.40 -26.74
N HIS A 448 -3.47 0.91 -27.48
CA HIS A 448 -3.49 -0.46 -28.01
C HIS A 448 -3.96 -0.50 -29.48
N HIS A 449 -3.74 -1.62 -30.17
CA HIS A 449 -4.31 -1.82 -31.50
C HIS A 449 -5.85 -1.89 -31.42
N GLY A 450 -6.54 -1.32 -32.40
CA GLY A 450 -8.01 -1.33 -32.44
C GLY A 450 -8.64 -2.71 -32.65
N THR A 451 -9.94 -2.74 -32.93
CA THR A 451 -10.75 -3.97 -33.06
C THR A 451 -10.26 -4.99 -34.09
N HIS A 452 -9.39 -4.59 -35.03
CA HIS A 452 -8.77 -5.48 -36.01
C HIS A 452 -7.39 -5.96 -35.53
N ILE A 453 -7.38 -7.06 -34.79
CA ILE A 453 -6.17 -7.63 -34.19
C ILE A 453 -5.44 -8.53 -35.19
N ALA A 454 -4.36 -8.01 -35.78
CA ALA A 454 -3.50 -8.74 -36.72
C ALA A 454 -2.28 -9.37 -36.02
N CYS A 455 -2.50 -10.22 -35.01
CA CYS A 455 -1.39 -10.93 -34.35
C CYS A 455 -0.94 -12.15 -35.17
N LYS A 456 0.24 -12.06 -35.83
CA LYS A 456 0.80 -13.14 -36.66
C LYS A 456 1.19 -14.42 -35.89
N ARG A 457 1.13 -14.40 -34.55
CA ARG A 457 1.63 -15.45 -33.66
C ARG A 457 0.70 -15.61 -32.46
N THR A 458 -0.31 -16.46 -32.59
CA THR A 458 -1.38 -16.66 -31.59
C THR A 458 -1.17 -17.86 -30.66
N GLY A 459 -0.08 -18.62 -30.82
CA GLY A 459 0.23 -19.76 -29.95
C GLY A 459 0.56 -19.35 -28.52
N THR A 460 0.28 -20.22 -27.56
CA THR A 460 0.32 -19.96 -26.10
C THR A 460 1.61 -19.28 -25.61
N ARG A 461 2.78 -19.71 -26.12
CA ARG A 461 4.11 -19.11 -25.86
C ARG A 461 4.29 -17.63 -26.26
N PHE A 462 3.30 -17.01 -26.91
CA PHE A 462 3.29 -15.61 -27.30
C PHE A 462 2.19 -14.79 -26.59
N THR A 463 1.45 -15.42 -25.66
CA THR A 463 0.48 -14.73 -24.81
C THR A 463 1.23 -14.09 -23.64
N ALA A 464 0.88 -12.85 -23.29
CA ALA A 464 1.40 -12.20 -22.10
C ALA A 464 0.80 -12.83 -20.84
N GLY A 465 1.65 -13.17 -19.87
CA GLY A 465 1.25 -13.56 -18.52
C GLY A 465 1.76 -12.55 -17.51
N VAL A 466 1.09 -12.45 -16.37
CA VAL A 466 1.47 -11.59 -15.24
C VAL A 466 1.39 -12.37 -13.94
N ILE A 467 2.22 -12.00 -12.97
CA ILE A 467 2.12 -12.43 -11.58
C ILE A 467 1.95 -11.15 -10.77
N CYS A 468 0.91 -11.09 -9.94
CA CYS A 468 0.57 -9.91 -9.15
C CYS A 468 0.86 -10.16 -7.67
N SER A 469 1.20 -9.10 -6.94
CA SER A 469 1.42 -9.10 -5.49
C SER A 469 0.86 -7.81 -4.89
N GLU A 470 0.35 -7.86 -3.66
CA GLU A 470 -0.08 -6.66 -2.92
C GLU A 470 1.11 -5.86 -2.35
N THR A 471 2.30 -6.46 -2.35
CA THR A 471 3.57 -5.89 -1.87
C THR A 471 4.67 -6.01 -2.93
N ALA A 472 5.55 -5.00 -2.97
CA ALA A 472 6.77 -4.99 -3.79
C ALA A 472 7.90 -4.30 -3.01
N SER A 473 9.14 -4.45 -3.50
CA SER A 473 10.30 -3.71 -3.01
C SER A 473 10.25 -2.24 -3.46
N ASP A 474 11.12 -1.39 -2.92
CA ASP A 474 11.26 0.02 -3.30
C ASP A 474 12.73 0.40 -3.10
N LEU A 475 13.52 0.50 -4.19
CA LEU A 475 14.97 0.71 -4.13
C LEU A 475 15.35 2.19 -4.28
N LEU A 476 15.93 2.75 -3.20
CA LEU A 476 16.37 4.14 -3.17
C LEU A 476 17.89 4.23 -3.00
N LEU A 477 18.52 5.12 -3.77
CA LEU A 477 19.94 5.42 -3.64
C LEU A 477 20.18 6.46 -2.55
N HIS A 478 21.12 6.19 -1.64
CA HIS A 478 21.55 7.19 -0.66
C HIS A 478 22.38 8.31 -1.31
N SER A 479 21.69 9.35 -1.77
CA SER A 479 22.26 10.48 -2.52
C SER A 479 23.38 11.25 -1.80
N ALA A 480 23.32 11.40 -0.48
CA ALA A 480 24.36 12.08 0.30
C ALA A 480 25.69 11.32 0.28
N LEU A 481 25.66 9.99 0.43
CA LEU A 481 26.87 9.15 0.39
C LEU A 481 27.59 9.27 -0.96
N VAL A 482 26.86 9.31 -2.08
CA VAL A 482 27.44 9.52 -3.42
C VAL A 482 28.17 10.87 -3.49
N GLN A 483 27.61 11.91 -2.88
CA GLN A 483 28.21 13.25 -2.83
C GLN A 483 29.50 13.27 -2.00
N GLU A 484 29.47 12.65 -0.82
CA GLU A 484 30.57 12.64 0.16
C GLU A 484 31.75 11.76 -0.28
N THR A 485 31.49 10.71 -1.05
CA THR A 485 32.50 9.73 -1.49
C THR A 485 32.99 9.92 -2.92
N ALA A 486 32.57 11.00 -3.60
CA ALA A 486 32.98 11.27 -4.98
C ALA A 486 34.42 11.77 -5.10
N TYR A 487 35.28 11.06 -5.85
CA TYR A 487 36.65 11.50 -6.17
C TYR A 487 37.15 10.99 -7.52
N ILE A 488 38.26 11.57 -8.00
CA ILE A 488 38.97 11.12 -9.20
C ILE A 488 40.20 10.29 -8.82
N GLU A 489 40.41 9.18 -9.51
CA GLU A 489 41.64 8.38 -9.51
C GLU A 489 42.21 8.27 -10.94
N ASP A 490 43.52 8.47 -11.11
CA ASP A 490 44.23 8.09 -12.34
C ASP A 490 44.89 6.71 -12.13
N ARG A 491 44.23 5.63 -12.58
CA ARG A 491 44.65 4.24 -12.33
C ARG A 491 45.38 3.64 -13.55
N PRO A 492 46.57 3.04 -13.40
CA PRO A 492 47.31 2.45 -14.52
C PRO A 492 46.65 1.18 -15.06
N LEU A 493 46.78 0.95 -16.37
CA LEU A 493 46.07 -0.10 -17.10
C LEU A 493 46.37 -1.52 -16.59
N HIS A 494 47.60 -1.81 -16.15
CA HIS A 494 47.92 -3.14 -15.58
C HIS A 494 47.07 -3.54 -14.36
N MET A 495 46.44 -2.58 -13.67
CA MET A 495 45.53 -2.85 -12.55
C MET A 495 44.05 -2.84 -12.98
N LEU A 496 43.75 -2.88 -14.28
CA LEU A 496 42.39 -2.72 -14.84
C LEU A 496 42.00 -3.84 -15.82
N TYR A 497 42.76 -4.94 -15.91
CA TYR A 497 42.45 -6.06 -16.82
C TYR A 497 41.03 -6.62 -16.60
N CYS A 498 40.70 -6.97 -15.37
CA CYS A 498 39.37 -7.45 -14.96
C CYS A 498 38.25 -6.48 -15.36
N ALA A 499 38.38 -5.21 -14.96
CA ALA A 499 37.40 -4.19 -15.30
C ALA A 499 37.29 -3.91 -16.83
N ALA A 500 38.31 -4.24 -17.62
CA ALA A 500 38.23 -4.17 -19.08
C ALA A 500 37.47 -5.35 -19.70
N GLU A 501 37.63 -6.56 -19.14
CA GLU A 501 36.88 -7.75 -19.54
C GLU A 501 35.37 -7.60 -19.23
N GLU A 502 35.03 -7.01 -18.09
CA GLU A 502 33.66 -6.64 -17.71
C GLU A 502 33.09 -5.42 -18.45
N ASN A 503 33.88 -4.77 -19.32
CA ASN A 503 33.50 -3.55 -20.04
C ASN A 503 33.21 -2.31 -19.15
N CYS A 504 33.76 -2.27 -17.94
CA CYS A 504 33.65 -1.14 -17.00
C CYS A 504 34.56 0.06 -17.36
N LEU A 505 35.24 0.03 -18.51
CA LEU A 505 36.05 1.12 -19.03
C LEU A 505 35.44 1.69 -20.31
N ALA A 506 35.64 2.99 -20.55
CA ALA A 506 35.12 3.63 -21.76
C ALA A 506 35.77 3.03 -23.02
N ARG A 507 35.05 3.11 -24.16
CA ARG A 507 35.39 2.37 -25.39
C ARG A 507 36.81 2.66 -25.92
N SER A 508 37.39 3.83 -25.63
CA SER A 508 38.77 4.19 -25.96
C SER A 508 39.84 3.36 -25.23
N ALA A 509 39.51 2.74 -24.09
CA ALA A 509 40.42 1.86 -23.36
C ALA A 509 40.87 0.66 -24.21
N ARG A 510 40.03 0.19 -25.15
CA ARG A 510 40.35 -0.91 -26.08
C ARG A 510 41.53 -0.59 -27.02
N SER A 511 41.81 0.69 -27.27
CA SER A 511 42.94 1.16 -28.07
C SER A 511 44.00 1.91 -27.25
N ALA A 512 43.97 1.78 -25.92
CA ALA A 512 44.96 2.39 -25.03
C ALA A 512 46.29 1.60 -25.03
N ASN A 513 47.35 2.22 -24.53
CA ASN A 513 48.69 1.62 -24.46
C ASN A 513 48.82 0.65 -23.26
N TRP A 514 48.17 -0.51 -23.34
CA TRP A 514 48.32 -1.58 -22.33
C TRP A 514 49.75 -2.15 -22.32
N PRO A 515 50.37 -2.43 -21.15
CA PRO A 515 49.92 -2.19 -19.77
C PRO A 515 50.25 -0.79 -19.16
N TYR A 516 50.93 0.08 -19.92
CA TYR A 516 51.63 1.27 -19.40
C TYR A 516 50.82 2.57 -19.34
N GLY A 517 49.70 2.65 -20.04
CA GLY A 517 48.77 3.78 -20.00
C GLY A 517 48.01 3.88 -18.68
N HIS A 518 47.19 4.92 -18.56
CA HIS A 518 46.32 5.17 -17.40
C HIS A 518 44.89 5.46 -17.87
N ARG A 519 43.92 5.23 -16.98
CA ARG A 519 42.52 5.69 -17.13
C ARG A 519 42.18 6.60 -15.96
N ARG A 520 41.37 7.62 -16.24
CA ARG A 520 40.83 8.53 -15.23
C ARG A 520 39.42 8.10 -14.85
N LEU A 521 39.24 7.75 -13.58
CA LEU A 521 38.04 7.14 -13.05
C LEU A 521 37.40 8.09 -12.04
N LEU A 522 36.12 8.43 -12.24
CA LEU A 522 35.28 9.08 -11.24
C LEU A 522 34.65 7.99 -10.36
N ARG A 523 35.13 7.84 -9.13
CA ARG A 523 34.62 6.89 -8.13
C ARG A 523 33.62 7.54 -7.20
N PHE A 524 32.70 6.74 -6.66
CA PHE A 524 31.74 7.09 -5.61
C PHE A 524 31.12 5.80 -5.04
N SER A 525 30.67 5.81 -3.79
CA SER A 525 29.95 4.67 -3.20
C SER A 525 28.46 4.71 -3.58
N SER A 526 27.89 3.56 -3.93
CA SER A 526 26.44 3.38 -4.10
C SER A 526 25.89 2.57 -2.93
N GLN A 527 24.99 3.16 -2.13
CA GLN A 527 24.23 2.44 -1.10
C GLN A 527 22.75 2.40 -1.52
N ILE A 528 22.22 1.20 -1.72
CA ILE A 528 20.86 0.96 -2.23
C ILE A 528 20.02 0.40 -1.08
N HIS A 529 19.06 1.19 -0.60
CA HIS A 529 18.12 0.80 0.46
C HIS A 529 16.88 0.14 -0.14
N ASN A 530 16.36 -0.92 0.49
CA ASN A 530 15.01 -1.39 0.21
C ASN A 530 14.03 -0.87 1.28
N LEU A 531 13.26 0.17 0.92
CA LEU A 531 12.27 0.81 1.80
C LEU A 531 10.82 0.38 1.49
N GLY A 532 10.66 -0.65 0.66
CA GLY A 532 9.37 -1.14 0.19
C GLY A 532 8.63 -2.01 1.21
N ARG A 533 7.75 -2.88 0.71
CA ARG A 533 6.92 -3.80 1.50
C ARG A 533 7.21 -5.29 1.24
N ALA A 534 8.20 -5.57 0.40
CA ALA A 534 8.71 -6.92 0.13
C ALA A 534 10.23 -6.87 -0.11
N ASP A 535 10.91 -8.00 0.13
CA ASP A 535 12.33 -8.13 -0.19
C ASP A 535 12.56 -7.95 -1.70
N PHE A 536 13.60 -7.21 -2.08
CA PHE A 536 14.08 -7.20 -3.46
C PHE A 536 14.78 -8.53 -3.74
N ARG A 537 14.47 -9.16 -4.88
CA ARG A 537 15.09 -10.44 -5.28
C ARG A 537 15.43 -10.41 -6.77
N PRO A 538 16.57 -11.00 -7.19
CA PRO A 538 16.91 -11.10 -8.59
C PRO A 538 15.87 -11.93 -9.35
N LYS A 539 15.47 -11.45 -10.52
CA LYS A 539 14.56 -12.14 -11.45
C LYS A 539 15.08 -13.52 -11.87
N ALA A 540 16.40 -13.62 -11.98
CA ALA A 540 17.11 -14.76 -12.52
C ALA A 540 17.43 -15.76 -11.38
N GLY A 541 17.05 -17.03 -11.54
CA GLY A 541 17.34 -18.06 -10.54
C GLY A 541 18.81 -18.50 -10.56
N ARG A 542 19.28 -19.11 -9.47
CA ARG A 542 20.69 -19.58 -9.26
C ARG A 542 21.39 -20.21 -10.47
N HIS A 543 20.66 -20.92 -11.33
CA HIS A 543 21.18 -21.58 -12.54
C HIS A 543 21.62 -20.63 -13.67
N SER A 544 21.30 -19.35 -13.55
CA SER A 544 21.57 -18.30 -14.54
C SER A 544 22.54 -17.23 -14.02
N TRP A 545 23.00 -17.34 -12.78
CA TRP A 545 23.99 -16.44 -12.20
C TRP A 545 25.37 -16.72 -12.80
N VAL A 546 26.13 -15.66 -13.10
CA VAL A 546 27.44 -15.76 -13.74
C VAL A 546 28.53 -15.59 -12.68
N TRP A 547 29.43 -16.57 -12.55
CA TRP A 547 30.60 -16.44 -11.69
C TRP A 547 31.59 -15.45 -12.32
N HIS A 548 32.06 -14.49 -11.53
CA HIS A 548 33.10 -13.57 -11.99
C HIS A 548 34.44 -13.83 -11.28
N GLU A 549 35.40 -14.40 -12.02
CA GLU A 549 36.68 -14.89 -11.48
C GLU A 549 37.50 -13.77 -10.82
N CYS A 550 37.47 -12.56 -11.38
CA CYS A 550 38.13 -11.39 -10.82
C CYS A 550 37.59 -10.93 -9.45
N HIS A 551 36.37 -11.35 -9.09
CA HIS A 551 35.67 -10.86 -7.91
C HIS A 551 35.29 -11.96 -6.90
N GLY A 552 35.43 -13.23 -7.27
CA GLY A 552 35.28 -14.37 -6.38
C GLY A 552 33.84 -14.64 -5.91
N HIS A 553 32.84 -14.24 -6.68
CA HIS A 553 31.42 -14.50 -6.39
C HIS A 553 30.55 -14.50 -7.67
N TYR A 554 29.23 -14.67 -7.50
CA TYR A 554 28.24 -14.76 -8.57
C TYR A 554 27.42 -13.48 -8.75
N HIS A 555 27.41 -12.94 -9.96
CA HIS A 555 26.51 -11.86 -10.38
C HIS A 555 25.11 -12.43 -10.68
N SER A 556 24.06 -11.80 -10.14
CA SER A 556 22.65 -12.25 -10.27
C SER A 556 21.80 -11.40 -11.24
N MET A 557 22.32 -10.25 -11.67
CA MET A 557 21.75 -9.32 -12.65
C MET A 557 22.89 -8.68 -13.45
N ASP A 558 22.80 -8.71 -14.78
CA ASP A 558 23.84 -8.17 -15.67
C ASP A 558 24.02 -6.65 -15.54
N ILE A 559 22.93 -5.91 -15.26
CA ILE A 559 22.94 -4.45 -15.05
C ILE A 559 22.02 -4.14 -13.87
N PHE A 560 22.60 -3.88 -12.70
CA PHE A 560 21.82 -3.45 -11.53
C PHE A 560 21.71 -1.92 -11.46
N THR A 561 22.79 -1.21 -11.81
CA THR A 561 22.78 0.26 -11.90
C THR A 561 23.49 0.78 -13.15
N HIS A 562 22.93 1.84 -13.71
CA HIS A 562 23.56 2.66 -14.76
C HIS A 562 24.10 3.95 -14.18
N TYR A 563 25.31 4.33 -14.61
CA TYR A 563 26.02 5.53 -14.19
C TYR A 563 26.24 6.42 -15.43
N ASP A 564 25.77 7.67 -15.39
CA ASP A 564 25.81 8.57 -16.55
C ASP A 564 26.40 9.94 -16.19
N ILE A 565 27.27 10.46 -17.05
CA ILE A 565 27.62 11.89 -17.08
C ILE A 565 26.85 12.52 -18.24
N LEU A 566 25.91 13.40 -17.90
CA LEU A 566 25.07 14.13 -18.84
C LEU A 566 25.54 15.58 -19.00
N THR A 567 25.33 16.18 -20.18
CA THR A 567 25.32 17.64 -20.29
C THR A 567 24.07 18.22 -19.61
N PRO A 568 24.03 19.53 -19.30
CA PRO A 568 22.80 20.22 -18.87
C PRO A 568 21.62 20.09 -19.86
N ASN A 569 21.88 19.71 -21.11
CA ASN A 569 20.86 19.43 -22.13
C ASN A 569 20.40 17.96 -22.14
N GLY A 570 20.84 17.13 -21.18
CA GLY A 570 20.48 15.72 -21.05
C GLY A 570 21.22 14.75 -21.98
N THR A 571 22.22 15.20 -22.74
CA THR A 571 22.98 14.30 -23.64
C THR A 571 24.08 13.55 -22.87
N LYS A 572 24.11 12.22 -22.95
CA LYS A 572 25.18 11.39 -22.40
C LYS A 572 26.56 11.77 -22.99
N VAL A 573 27.57 11.88 -22.13
CA VAL A 573 28.95 12.25 -22.45
C VAL A 573 29.93 11.14 -22.08
N ALA A 574 29.70 10.50 -20.93
CA ALA A 574 30.34 9.26 -20.52
C ALA A 574 29.30 8.36 -19.85
N GLU A 575 29.50 7.06 -19.98
CA GLU A 575 28.68 6.01 -19.38
C GLU A 575 29.57 5.09 -18.53
N GLY A 576 29.01 4.61 -17.44
CA GLY A 576 29.50 3.53 -16.60
C GLY A 576 28.33 2.64 -16.20
N HIS A 577 28.62 1.50 -15.61
CA HIS A 577 27.60 0.61 -15.07
C HIS A 577 28.20 -0.26 -13.98
N LYS A 578 27.31 -0.81 -13.15
CA LYS A 578 27.64 -1.86 -12.18
C LYS A 578 26.63 -2.97 -12.38
N ALA A 579 27.10 -4.13 -12.83
CA ALA A 579 26.36 -5.40 -12.68
C ALA A 579 26.05 -5.60 -11.18
N SER A 580 25.02 -6.39 -10.81
CA SER A 580 24.96 -6.80 -9.41
C SER A 580 26.17 -7.68 -9.15
N PHE A 581 27.10 -7.17 -8.35
CA PHE A 581 28.20 -7.95 -7.80
C PHE A 581 27.52 -9.07 -6.99
N CYS A 582 26.71 -8.67 -6.02
CA CYS A 582 26.14 -9.49 -4.99
C CYS A 582 25.00 -8.70 -4.35
N LEU A 583 23.75 -9.17 -4.43
CA LEU A 583 22.66 -8.54 -3.68
C LEU A 583 22.62 -9.16 -2.27
N GLU A 584 23.05 -8.40 -1.27
CA GLU A 584 23.06 -8.82 0.15
C GLU A 584 22.69 -7.70 1.13
N ASP A 585 22.39 -8.10 2.37
CA ASP A 585 22.09 -7.17 3.45
C ASP A 585 23.38 -6.70 4.13
N THR A 586 24.07 -5.71 3.53
CA THR A 586 25.35 -5.21 4.08
C THR A 586 25.17 -4.68 5.50
N GLU A 587 24.12 -3.89 5.76
CA GLU A 587 23.65 -3.48 7.09
C GLU A 587 22.13 -3.23 7.01
N CYS A 588 21.49 -3.10 8.18
CA CYS A 588 20.05 -2.88 8.30
C CYS A 588 19.74 -1.83 9.37
N GLN A 589 18.52 -1.32 9.34
CA GLN A 589 17.96 -0.49 10.41
C GLN A 589 17.89 -1.26 11.74
N GLU A 590 17.80 -0.53 12.85
CA GLU A 590 17.61 -1.12 14.19
C GLU A 590 16.38 -2.04 14.20
N ASP A 591 16.46 -3.13 14.97
CA ASP A 591 15.49 -4.24 15.04
C ASP A 591 15.25 -5.06 13.75
N VAL A 592 15.97 -4.81 12.65
CA VAL A 592 15.90 -5.62 11.41
C VAL A 592 17.10 -6.57 11.30
N SER A 593 16.82 -7.87 11.11
CA SER A 593 17.86 -8.88 10.90
C SER A 593 18.18 -9.11 9.43
N LYS A 594 19.48 -9.21 9.13
CA LYS A 594 20.01 -9.63 7.83
C LYS A 594 19.54 -11.03 7.45
N ARG A 595 19.31 -11.25 6.16
CA ARG A 595 18.78 -12.50 5.58
C ARG A 595 19.57 -12.97 4.36
N TYR A 596 20.03 -12.05 3.52
CA TYR A 596 20.76 -12.33 2.29
C TYR A 596 22.26 -12.06 2.47
N GLU A 597 23.07 -13.00 1.99
CA GLU A 597 24.53 -12.98 2.05
C GLU A 597 25.05 -13.79 0.86
N CYS A 598 25.95 -13.23 0.05
CA CYS A 598 26.40 -13.93 -1.16
C CYS A 598 27.51 -14.95 -0.91
N ALA A 599 28.15 -14.88 0.27
CA ALA A 599 29.15 -15.84 0.70
C ALA A 599 28.62 -17.27 0.59
N ASN A 600 29.49 -18.21 0.23
CA ASN A 600 29.17 -19.64 0.13
C ASN A 600 27.98 -19.98 -0.80
N PHE A 601 27.71 -19.16 -1.83
CA PHE A 601 26.58 -19.33 -2.75
C PHE A 601 25.21 -19.28 -2.02
N GLY A 602 25.07 -18.32 -1.10
CA GLY A 602 23.81 -18.01 -0.41
C GLY A 602 22.70 -17.50 -1.34
N GLU A 603 21.52 -17.28 -0.77
CA GLU A 603 20.43 -16.58 -1.46
C GLU A 603 20.76 -15.09 -1.57
N GLN A 604 20.42 -14.49 -2.72
CA GLN A 604 20.66 -13.07 -3.00
C GLN A 604 19.36 -12.27 -2.95
N GLY A 605 19.44 -11.05 -2.44
CA GLY A 605 18.33 -10.12 -2.28
C GLY A 605 18.67 -8.96 -1.34
N ILE A 606 17.72 -8.05 -1.15
CA ILE A 606 17.82 -6.97 -0.16
C ILE A 606 16.54 -6.99 0.67
N THR A 607 16.67 -7.28 1.97
CA THR A 607 15.54 -7.33 2.91
C THR A 607 14.97 -5.93 3.16
N VAL A 608 13.65 -5.87 3.41
CA VAL A 608 12.98 -4.61 3.77
C VAL A 608 13.63 -4.01 5.02
N GLY A 609 14.07 -2.75 4.94
CA GLY A 609 14.79 -2.06 6.01
C GLY A 609 16.30 -2.30 6.01
N CYS A 610 16.84 -3.05 5.05
CA CYS A 610 18.27 -3.25 4.82
C CYS A 610 18.76 -2.52 3.58
N TRP A 611 20.09 -2.45 3.41
CA TRP A 611 20.74 -1.90 2.23
C TRP A 611 21.97 -2.69 1.79
N ASP A 612 22.22 -2.64 0.48
CA ASP A 612 23.42 -3.15 -0.19
C ASP A 612 24.40 -1.97 -0.43
N LEU A 613 25.67 -2.12 -0.06
CA LEU A 613 26.71 -1.07 -0.13
C LEU A 613 27.87 -1.45 -1.06
N TYR A 614 27.86 -0.85 -2.25
CA TYR A 614 29.00 -0.83 -3.17
C TYR A 614 29.95 0.33 -2.83
N ARG A 615 31.02 0.03 -2.10
CA ARG A 615 32.03 1.05 -1.74
C ARG A 615 32.82 1.55 -2.94
N HIS A 616 33.17 2.84 -2.94
CA HIS A 616 33.94 3.53 -3.98
C HIS A 616 35.27 2.87 -4.40
N ASP A 617 35.87 2.03 -3.55
CA ASP A 617 37.18 1.41 -3.76
C ASP A 617 37.15 0.07 -4.52
N ILE A 618 35.97 -0.57 -4.65
CA ILE A 618 35.83 -1.82 -5.41
C ILE A 618 35.95 -1.57 -6.92
N ASP A 619 36.18 -2.64 -7.70
CA ASP A 619 36.27 -2.53 -9.14
C ASP A 619 34.90 -2.32 -9.82
N CYS A 620 34.90 -1.67 -10.98
CA CYS A 620 33.72 -1.17 -11.72
C CYS A 620 32.86 -0.12 -10.99
N GLN A 621 33.22 0.30 -9.78
CA GLN A 621 32.45 1.29 -9.02
C GLN A 621 32.86 2.73 -9.38
N TRP A 622 32.73 3.05 -10.67
CA TRP A 622 33.15 4.33 -11.26
C TRP A 622 32.47 4.65 -12.60
N ILE A 623 32.70 5.87 -13.09
CA ILE A 623 32.59 6.23 -14.50
C ILE A 623 33.99 6.52 -15.05
N ASP A 624 34.37 5.93 -16.18
CA ASP A 624 35.62 6.26 -16.87
C ASP A 624 35.47 7.60 -17.60
N ILE A 625 36.11 8.64 -17.07
CA ILE A 625 36.03 10.02 -17.55
C ILE A 625 37.28 10.44 -18.35
N THR A 626 38.11 9.48 -18.80
CA THR A 626 39.37 9.77 -19.53
C THR A 626 39.16 10.64 -20.77
N ASP A 627 38.05 10.44 -21.49
CA ASP A 627 37.72 11.17 -22.72
C ASP A 627 36.83 12.41 -22.47
N VAL A 628 36.42 12.64 -21.22
CA VAL A 628 35.54 13.75 -20.84
C VAL A 628 36.35 15.04 -20.78
N LYS A 629 35.83 16.12 -21.36
CA LYS A 629 36.46 17.45 -21.33
C LYS A 629 36.09 18.19 -20.03
N PRO A 630 36.88 19.20 -19.62
CA PRO A 630 36.45 20.12 -18.57
C PRO A 630 35.11 20.80 -18.91
N GLY A 631 34.23 20.93 -17.92
CA GLY A 631 32.87 21.46 -18.11
C GLY A 631 31.97 21.31 -16.89
N ASN A 632 30.72 21.73 -17.06
CA ASN A 632 29.62 21.49 -16.12
C ASN A 632 28.71 20.39 -16.68
N TYR A 633 28.34 19.46 -15.81
CA TYR A 633 27.64 18.23 -16.13
C TYR A 633 26.61 17.91 -15.03
N ILE A 634 25.74 16.94 -15.30
CA ILE A 634 24.90 16.28 -14.30
C ILE A 634 25.42 14.84 -14.16
N LEU A 635 25.79 14.44 -12.95
CA LEU A 635 26.01 13.03 -12.62
C LEU A 635 24.63 12.41 -12.36
N GLN A 636 24.33 11.30 -13.02
CA GLN A 636 23.12 10.51 -12.81
C GLN A 636 23.48 9.08 -12.45
N VAL A 637 22.75 8.52 -11.47
CA VAL A 637 22.76 7.08 -11.15
C VAL A 637 21.32 6.58 -11.21
N VAL A 638 21.08 5.45 -11.88
CA VAL A 638 19.75 4.83 -12.01
C VAL A 638 19.81 3.37 -11.57
N ILE A 639 18.99 2.99 -10.59
CA ILE A 639 18.84 1.62 -10.09
C ILE A 639 17.73 0.90 -10.87
N ASN A 640 17.91 -0.41 -11.13
CA ASN A 640 16.97 -1.25 -11.89
C ASN A 640 16.47 -0.57 -13.19
N PRO A 641 17.39 -0.02 -14.02
CA PRO A 641 17.05 0.91 -15.11
C PRO A 641 16.19 0.28 -16.23
N ASN A 642 16.14 -1.05 -16.28
CA ASN A 642 15.39 -1.84 -17.27
C ASN A 642 14.03 -2.32 -16.76
N PHE A 643 13.63 -1.99 -15.52
CA PHE A 643 12.42 -2.49 -14.86
C PHE A 643 12.36 -4.03 -14.83
N GLU A 644 13.51 -4.66 -14.55
CA GLU A 644 13.66 -6.13 -14.62
C GLU A 644 13.00 -6.85 -13.46
N VAL A 645 13.07 -6.25 -12.28
CA VAL A 645 12.39 -6.64 -11.03
C VAL A 645 11.28 -5.62 -10.75
N ALA A 646 10.17 -6.06 -10.14
CA ALA A 646 9.03 -5.20 -9.84
C ALA A 646 9.22 -4.43 -8.54
N GLU A 647 8.94 -3.13 -8.55
CA GLU A 647 9.03 -2.21 -7.42
C GLU A 647 7.72 -1.42 -7.26
N SER A 648 7.49 -0.88 -6.05
CA SER A 648 6.28 -0.12 -5.72
C SER A 648 6.32 1.35 -6.14
N ASP A 649 7.52 1.88 -6.38
CA ASP A 649 7.79 3.14 -7.02
C ASP A 649 9.01 2.95 -7.94
N PHE A 650 9.09 3.73 -9.01
CA PHE A 650 10.22 3.78 -9.92
C PHE A 650 10.70 5.22 -10.19
N THR A 651 9.99 6.21 -9.66
CA THR A 651 10.29 7.63 -9.88
C THR A 651 11.44 8.14 -9.00
N ASN A 652 11.76 7.36 -7.97
CA ASN A 652 12.84 7.51 -6.99
C ASN A 652 14.09 6.66 -7.31
N ASN A 653 14.04 5.72 -8.26
CA ASN A 653 15.19 4.90 -8.68
C ASN A 653 16.37 5.71 -9.27
N ALA A 654 16.13 6.97 -9.67
CA ALA A 654 17.12 7.83 -10.28
C ALA A 654 17.58 8.95 -9.33
N MET A 655 18.89 9.11 -9.19
CA MET A 655 19.53 10.17 -8.42
C MET A 655 20.30 11.10 -9.37
N LYS A 656 20.29 12.42 -9.11
CA LYS A 656 21.04 13.43 -9.88
C LYS A 656 21.87 14.33 -8.96
N CYS A 657 23.10 14.65 -9.38
CA CYS A 657 23.95 15.67 -8.76
C CYS A 657 24.42 16.71 -9.80
N ASN A 658 24.65 17.95 -9.37
CA ASN A 658 25.46 18.88 -10.14
C ASN A 658 26.92 18.41 -10.09
N CYS A 659 27.60 18.39 -11.24
CA CYS A 659 28.96 17.91 -11.39
C CYS A 659 29.79 18.93 -12.17
N LYS A 660 30.87 19.44 -11.57
CA LYS A 660 31.82 20.34 -12.24
C LYS A 660 33.18 19.66 -12.33
N TYR A 661 33.77 19.61 -13.52
CA TYR A 661 35.08 19.01 -13.78
C TYR A 661 36.00 20.03 -14.46
N ASP A 662 37.18 20.29 -13.90
CA ASP A 662 38.15 21.27 -14.46
C ASP A 662 39.31 20.64 -15.23
N GLY A 663 39.40 19.30 -15.29
CA GLY A 663 40.53 18.56 -15.86
C GLY A 663 41.57 18.10 -14.83
N HIS A 664 41.42 18.44 -13.55
CA HIS A 664 42.28 18.01 -12.45
C HIS A 664 41.49 17.59 -11.19
N ARG A 665 40.32 18.19 -10.96
CA ARG A 665 39.43 17.96 -9.83
C ARG A 665 37.99 17.91 -10.31
N ILE A 666 37.16 17.30 -9.47
CA ILE A 666 35.71 17.26 -9.64
C ILE A 666 35.04 17.79 -8.39
N TRP A 667 33.89 18.45 -8.56
CA TRP A 667 33.00 18.85 -7.49
C TRP A 667 31.62 18.26 -7.79
N VAL A 668 31.17 17.38 -6.91
CA VAL A 668 29.83 16.79 -6.94
C VAL A 668 29.03 17.42 -5.81
N HIS A 669 27.89 18.02 -6.11
CA HIS A 669 27.05 18.70 -5.11
C HIS A 669 25.56 18.71 -5.50
N ASN A 670 24.70 19.08 -4.57
CA ASN A 670 23.24 19.05 -4.72
C ASN A 670 22.71 17.67 -5.18
N CYS A 671 23.32 16.58 -4.72
CA CYS A 671 22.83 15.24 -4.97
C CYS A 671 21.45 15.05 -4.34
N HIS A 672 20.48 14.59 -5.12
CA HIS A 672 19.13 14.32 -4.65
C HIS A 672 18.45 13.25 -5.52
N ILE A 673 17.45 12.60 -4.94
CA ILE A 673 16.58 11.66 -5.65
C ILE A 673 15.64 12.44 -6.58
N GLY A 674 15.43 11.93 -7.81
CA GLY A 674 14.87 12.66 -8.94
C GLY A 674 13.46 13.21 -8.75
N ASP A 675 12.69 12.69 -7.80
CA ASP A 675 11.33 13.12 -7.45
C ASP A 675 11.23 13.88 -6.11
N ALA A 676 12.36 14.12 -5.43
CA ALA A 676 12.42 14.80 -4.13
C ALA A 676 12.11 16.31 -4.20
N PHE A 677 12.20 16.91 -5.39
CA PHE A 677 11.92 18.32 -5.62
C PHE A 677 10.62 18.55 -6.41
N SER A 678 9.98 19.70 -6.17
CA SER A 678 8.97 20.28 -7.07
C SER A 678 9.46 20.33 -8.52
N GLU A 679 8.54 20.23 -9.49
CA GLU A 679 8.89 20.23 -10.91
C GLU A 679 9.63 21.53 -11.32
N GLU A 680 9.21 22.67 -10.78
CA GLU A 680 9.86 23.96 -11.00
C GLU A 680 11.27 24.04 -10.38
N ALA A 681 11.48 23.46 -9.20
CA ALA A 681 12.83 23.41 -8.60
C ALA A 681 13.75 22.45 -9.35
N ASN A 682 13.25 21.30 -9.82
CA ASN A 682 14.02 20.36 -10.64
C ASN A 682 14.43 21.01 -11.99
N ARG A 683 13.51 21.73 -12.65
CA ARG A 683 13.84 22.54 -13.84
C ARG A 683 14.88 23.64 -13.58
N ARG A 684 14.94 24.20 -12.36
CA ARG A 684 15.99 25.17 -11.97
C ARG A 684 17.33 24.48 -11.72
N PHE A 685 17.31 23.30 -11.10
CA PHE A 685 18.49 22.46 -10.91
C PHE A 685 19.12 22.04 -12.25
N GLU A 686 18.30 21.62 -13.23
CA GLU A 686 18.81 21.24 -14.56
C GLU A 686 19.37 22.43 -15.37
N ARG A 687 18.86 23.64 -15.13
CA ARG A 687 19.37 24.90 -15.71
C ARG A 687 20.64 25.43 -15.03
N TYR A 688 21.36 24.59 -14.29
CA TYR A 688 22.56 24.93 -13.54
C TYR A 688 23.56 25.78 -14.38
N PRO A 689 23.82 27.04 -14.00
CA PRO A 689 24.68 27.95 -14.77
C PRO A 689 26.18 27.66 -14.62
N GLY A 690 26.55 26.62 -13.86
CA GLY A 690 27.92 26.38 -13.43
C GLY A 690 28.28 27.11 -12.14
N GLN A 691 29.15 26.51 -11.34
CA GLN A 691 29.78 27.17 -10.19
C GLN A 691 30.88 28.13 -10.67
N THR A 692 30.65 29.44 -10.51
CA THR A 692 31.65 30.50 -10.80
C THR A 692 32.76 30.60 -9.74
N SER A 693 32.58 30.00 -8.56
CA SER A 693 33.57 29.92 -7.49
C SER A 693 33.65 28.51 -6.90
N ASN A 694 34.62 28.27 -6.01
CA ASN A 694 34.76 27.00 -5.28
C ASN A 694 33.97 26.98 -3.95
N GLN A 695 33.13 27.98 -3.69
CA GLN A 695 32.22 27.97 -2.54
C GLN A 695 30.85 27.42 -2.96
N VAL A 696 30.33 26.50 -2.14
CA VAL A 696 28.92 26.12 -2.15
C VAL A 696 28.13 27.31 -1.59
N ILE A 697 27.09 27.73 -2.31
CA ILE A 697 26.15 28.80 -1.92
C ILE A 697 24.87 28.13 -1.45
#